data_AF-A0A1F3YSV2-F1
#
_entry.id   AF-A0A1F3YSV2-F1
#
_cell.length_a   1.000
_cell.length_b   1.000
_cell.length_c   1.000
_cell.angle_alpha   90.00
_cell.angle_beta   90.00
_cell.angle_gamma   90.00
#
_symmetry.space_group_name_H-M   'P 1'
#
loop_
_entity.id
_entity.type
_entity.pdbx_description
1 polymer ?
#
loop_
_entity_poly.entity_id
_entity_poly.type
_entity_poly.pdbx_seq_one_letter_code
_entity_poly.pdbx_strand_id
1 'polypeptide(L)'
;MPLASKTLKLCSCNGTIPLDPRRLAEALKAKQPVVVHRELCRKEAGAFQAALADPDLIVACTQEARLFSELAAAAQSQARISFLNIREAAGWSAEGKDAGPKIAALLAAAALPEPEPVPEVEYKSGGQLLIVGASDAALDWAGRLAGSLDVSVLLTAKGHGEQPAERSFPVWSGRVTGISGWLGAFEVEWVQENPIDLDLCTRCNACVRACPEGAIDFSYQIDLDKCKAHRDCVKACGAVGAIDFARLPAARRERFDLVLDLSRQPLIRVPDLPQGYAAPGGDPLAQALAAQKLGALVGEFSKPRFPQYRARICAHGRSGKTGCTKCLDVCSTGAIRADGDHVQVEPHLCAGCGGCATVCPSGAMSYAYPPVPELGARLKTLLSTYRDAGGKNACVLVHDVEAGRNLIRSVGRRAGFGARGLGQKGAGRGLPARVIPFECFHTASIGIDLLLGAVCYGATQVRLLVTGREAEGYVAALREQMSFAETILHGFGYEGAHFGVIDGEYLEQELWNLSPAAGVVQPATFNLSSEKRTSLDFAFDFLSRASNSKTQEISLAAGAPFGALTVNKETCTLCKACIGACPEGALLDSPEAPQLRFIERNCVQCGLCASTCPEDAIRLVPRLLLGAQAKEAVTLNEAEPFNCVRCGKPFGTKRMVESMTGKLGAHSMFASGGALKRLQMCGDCRVIDMASATDEPSILDYSGPNRSNP
;
A
#
# COMPACT_ATOMS: atom_id res chain seq x y z
N MET A 1 0.66 12.76 28.39
CA MET A 1 0.15 13.84 29.26
C MET A 1 -1.36 13.66 29.39
N PRO A 2 -1.93 13.77 30.60
CA PRO A 2 -3.35 14.11 30.78
C PRO A 2 -3.70 15.36 29.98
N LEU A 3 -4.87 15.39 29.31
CA LEU A 3 -5.47 16.52 28.56
C LEU A 3 -4.48 17.69 28.35
N ALA A 4 -3.60 17.57 27.35
CA ALA A 4 -2.41 18.42 27.16
C ALA A 4 -2.77 19.90 26.90
N SER A 5 -3.10 20.66 27.95
CA SER A 5 -3.61 22.06 27.90
C SER A 5 -4.88 22.29 27.08
N LYS A 6 -5.47 21.25 26.48
CA LYS A 6 -6.70 21.36 25.68
C LYS A 6 -7.94 21.41 26.55
N THR A 7 -8.93 22.21 26.16
CA THR A 7 -10.23 22.30 26.85
C THR A 7 -11.16 21.20 26.37
N LEU A 8 -11.63 20.37 27.31
CA LEU A 8 -12.55 19.27 27.03
C LEU A 8 -14.00 19.69 27.28
N LYS A 9 -14.86 19.46 26.28
CA LYS A 9 -16.33 19.54 26.42
C LYS A 9 -16.95 18.16 26.29
N LEU A 10 -17.43 17.66 27.42
CA LEU A 10 -18.03 16.34 27.57
C LEU A 10 -19.55 16.46 27.73
N CYS A 11 -20.31 15.57 27.10
CA CYS A 11 -21.77 15.60 27.14
C CYS A 11 -22.33 14.19 27.32
N SER A 12 -23.33 14.03 28.17
CA SER A 12 -24.05 12.77 28.42
C SER A 12 -25.18 12.50 27.41
N CYS A 13 -25.40 13.42 26.45
CA CYS A 13 -26.44 13.32 25.42
C CYS A 13 -27.82 12.99 26.02
N ASN A 14 -28.32 13.90 26.86
CA ASN A 14 -29.55 13.76 27.66
C ASN A 14 -29.54 12.53 28.59
N GLY A 15 -28.38 12.23 29.19
CA GLY A 15 -28.22 11.09 30.10
C GLY A 15 -28.28 9.72 29.41
N THR A 16 -28.13 9.66 28.08
CA THR A 16 -28.09 8.39 27.33
C THR A 16 -26.72 7.73 27.33
N ILE A 17 -25.68 8.47 27.72
CA ILE A 17 -24.31 8.00 27.88
C ILE A 17 -24.02 7.95 29.39
N PRO A 18 -23.72 6.77 29.96
CA PRO A 18 -23.33 6.67 31.37
C PRO A 18 -21.90 7.20 31.54
N LEU A 19 -21.77 8.38 32.15
CA LEU A 19 -20.49 9.04 32.40
C LEU A 19 -20.30 9.28 33.89
N ASP A 20 -19.14 8.90 34.42
CA ASP A 20 -18.71 9.21 35.79
C ASP A 20 -17.63 10.32 35.73
N PRO A 21 -17.96 11.57 36.09
CA PRO A 21 -17.04 12.69 35.98
C PRO A 21 -15.81 12.55 36.89
N ARG A 22 -15.93 11.86 38.04
CA ARG A 22 -14.81 11.68 38.99
C ARG A 22 -13.82 10.66 38.46
N ARG A 23 -14.31 9.49 38.06
CA ARG A 23 -13.46 8.44 37.46
C ARG A 23 -12.78 8.92 36.18
N LEU A 24 -13.48 9.70 35.35
CA LEU A 24 -12.87 10.28 34.15
C LEU A 24 -11.81 11.33 34.49
N ALA A 25 -12.03 12.18 35.51
CA ALA A 25 -11.02 13.14 35.95
C ALA A 25 -9.75 12.44 36.47
N GLU A 26 -9.90 11.38 37.27
CA GLU A 26 -8.78 10.57 37.77
C GLU A 26 -8.02 9.89 36.63
N ALA A 27 -8.72 9.20 35.73
CA ALA A 27 -8.13 8.51 34.58
C ALA A 27 -7.39 9.48 33.63
N LEU A 28 -7.97 10.66 33.41
CA LEU A 28 -7.39 11.72 32.60
C LEU A 28 -6.42 12.60 33.39
N LYS A 29 -6.05 12.25 34.63
CA LYS A 29 -5.21 13.00 35.59
C LYS A 29 -5.48 14.52 35.54
N ALA A 30 -6.76 14.88 35.47
CA ALA A 30 -7.21 16.26 35.38
C ALA A 30 -7.13 16.92 36.76
N LYS A 31 -6.71 18.20 36.80
CA LYS A 31 -6.60 18.96 38.06
C LYS A 31 -7.95 19.33 38.67
N GLN A 32 -9.02 19.29 37.88
CA GLN A 32 -10.39 19.58 38.30
C GLN A 32 -11.34 18.48 37.80
N PRO A 33 -12.50 18.27 38.46
CA PRO A 33 -13.52 17.37 37.96
C PRO A 33 -13.94 17.73 36.55
N VAL A 34 -14.06 16.73 35.66
CA VAL A 34 -14.51 16.95 34.29
C VAL A 34 -15.99 17.33 34.33
N VAL A 35 -16.34 18.47 33.76
CA VAL A 35 -17.74 18.92 33.66
C VAL A 35 -18.45 18.10 32.58
N VAL A 36 -19.49 17.38 32.98
CA VAL A 36 -20.36 16.62 32.07
C VAL A 36 -21.64 17.41 31.84
N HIS A 37 -21.78 17.94 30.63
CA HIS A 37 -23.01 18.58 30.18
C HIS A 37 -24.10 17.54 29.88
N ARG A 38 -25.36 17.96 29.86
CA ARG A 38 -26.50 17.11 29.50
C ARG A 38 -26.96 17.34 28.07
N GLU A 39 -27.04 18.59 27.65
CA GLU A 39 -27.58 19.06 26.38
C GLU A 39 -26.66 20.14 25.77
N LEU A 40 -25.34 19.86 25.68
CA LEU A 40 -24.31 20.79 25.19
C LEU A 40 -24.64 21.43 23.84
N CYS A 41 -25.26 20.67 22.92
CA CYS A 41 -25.64 21.15 21.59
C CYS A 41 -26.98 21.92 21.55
N ARG A 42 -27.65 22.08 22.70
CA ARG A 42 -28.95 22.74 22.81
C ARG A 42 -28.91 23.77 23.94
N LYS A 43 -29.54 23.47 25.09
CA LYS A 43 -29.71 24.43 26.19
C LYS A 43 -28.40 24.90 26.81
N GLU A 44 -27.33 24.14 26.64
CA GLU A 44 -26.01 24.46 27.20
C GLU A 44 -24.99 24.93 26.13
N ALA A 45 -25.44 25.33 24.94
CA ALA A 45 -24.55 25.78 23.86
C ALA A 45 -23.67 26.98 24.25
N GLY A 46 -24.14 27.84 25.17
CA GLY A 46 -23.35 28.94 25.73
C GLY A 46 -22.07 28.46 26.43
N ALA A 47 -22.07 27.27 27.04
CA ALA A 47 -20.89 26.70 27.68
C ALA A 47 -19.82 26.23 26.68
N PHE A 48 -20.22 25.89 25.44
CA PHE A 48 -19.30 25.66 24.33
C PHE A 48 -18.77 26.98 23.79
N GLN A 49 -19.64 27.96 23.52
CA GLN A 49 -19.22 29.28 23.02
C GLN A 49 -18.22 29.97 23.97
N ALA A 50 -18.44 29.89 25.27
CA ALA A 50 -17.50 30.43 26.26
C ALA A 50 -16.11 29.78 26.19
N ALA A 51 -16.02 28.51 25.79
CA ALA A 51 -14.74 27.81 25.69
C ALA A 51 -13.99 28.09 24.38
N LEU A 52 -14.62 28.75 23.39
CA LEU A 52 -13.93 29.19 22.18
C LEU A 52 -12.83 30.25 22.44
N ALA A 53 -12.72 30.74 23.67
CA ALA A 53 -11.59 31.53 24.14
C ALA A 53 -10.29 30.71 24.25
N ASP A 54 -10.39 29.39 24.41
CA ASP A 54 -9.24 28.51 24.45
C ASP A 54 -8.77 28.14 23.02
N PRO A 55 -7.45 28.02 22.77
CA PRO A 55 -6.92 27.79 21.44
C PRO A 55 -7.18 26.37 20.92
N ASP A 56 -7.30 25.38 21.80
CA ASP A 56 -7.47 23.97 21.45
C ASP A 56 -8.63 23.34 22.23
N LEU A 57 -9.68 22.94 21.52
CA LEU A 57 -10.86 22.30 22.09
C LEU A 57 -11.04 20.87 21.61
N ILE A 58 -11.46 20.01 22.53
CA ILE A 58 -11.96 18.67 22.24
C ILE A 58 -13.45 18.63 22.59
N VAL A 59 -14.30 18.34 21.62
CA VAL A 59 -15.73 18.13 21.81
C VAL A 59 -16.05 16.65 21.64
N ALA A 60 -16.52 15.99 22.69
CA ALA A 60 -16.82 14.56 22.69
C ALA A 60 -18.18 14.23 22.03
N CYS A 61 -18.46 14.84 20.87
CA CYS A 61 -19.64 14.60 20.06
C CYS A 61 -19.33 14.80 18.58
N THR A 62 -19.50 13.76 17.77
CA THR A 62 -19.37 13.87 16.30
C THR A 62 -20.71 14.15 15.59
N GLN A 63 -21.87 13.90 16.23
CA GLN A 63 -23.18 14.12 15.59
C GLN A 63 -23.42 15.61 15.29
N GLU A 64 -23.12 16.47 16.27
CA GLU A 64 -23.39 17.91 16.17
C GLU A 64 -22.12 18.70 15.81
N ALA A 65 -21.15 18.05 15.17
CA ALA A 65 -19.90 18.69 14.76
C ALA A 65 -20.15 19.91 13.87
N ARG A 66 -21.06 19.78 12.89
CA ARG A 66 -21.47 20.90 12.01
C ARG A 66 -21.99 22.10 12.82
N LEU A 67 -22.88 21.86 13.79
CA LEU A 67 -23.41 22.92 14.64
C LEU A 67 -22.30 23.63 15.42
N PHE A 68 -21.39 22.88 16.05
CA PHE A 68 -20.30 23.46 16.81
C PHE A 68 -19.34 24.26 15.92
N SER A 69 -19.05 23.77 14.71
CA SER A 69 -18.28 24.51 13.70
C SER A 69 -18.99 25.80 13.26
N GLU A 70 -20.31 25.77 13.05
CA GLU A 70 -21.11 26.96 12.72
C GLU A 70 -21.11 27.98 13.85
N LEU A 71 -21.25 27.53 15.10
CA LEU A 71 -21.18 28.39 16.28
C LEU A 71 -19.78 29.02 16.43
N ALA A 72 -18.71 28.27 16.15
CA ALA A 72 -17.34 28.78 16.17
C ALA A 72 -17.09 29.81 15.07
N ALA A 73 -17.58 29.54 13.85
CA ALA A 73 -17.50 30.46 12.72
C ALA A 73 -18.29 31.75 12.98
N ALA A 74 -19.51 31.65 13.53
CA ALA A 74 -20.32 32.80 13.91
C ALA A 74 -19.66 33.65 15.01
N ALA A 75 -18.91 33.01 15.92
CA ALA A 75 -18.11 33.67 16.94
C ALA A 75 -16.74 34.16 16.43
N GLN A 76 -16.42 33.95 15.14
CA GLN A 76 -15.12 34.29 14.53
C GLN A 76 -13.91 33.72 15.31
N SER A 77 -14.09 32.57 15.95
CA SER A 77 -13.04 31.95 16.76
C SER A 77 -11.96 31.32 15.87
N GLN A 78 -10.71 31.47 16.28
CA GLN A 78 -9.54 30.81 15.68
C GLN A 78 -9.20 29.49 16.39
N ALA A 79 -10.05 29.04 17.32
CA ALA A 79 -9.81 27.85 18.08
C ALA A 79 -9.80 26.60 17.19
N ARG A 80 -8.83 25.72 17.40
CA ARG A 80 -8.79 24.41 16.76
C ARG A 80 -9.74 23.48 17.49
N ILE A 81 -10.77 23.02 16.78
CA ILE A 81 -11.79 22.14 17.35
C ILE A 81 -11.61 20.73 16.81
N SER A 82 -11.44 19.78 17.72
CA SER A 82 -11.40 18.35 17.41
C SER A 82 -12.66 17.66 17.94
N PHE A 83 -13.20 16.73 17.16
CA PHE A 83 -14.41 15.99 17.52
C PHE A 83 -14.07 14.53 17.80
N LEU A 84 -14.57 14.01 18.90
CA LEU A 84 -14.40 12.61 19.29
C LEU A 84 -15.74 11.94 19.49
N ASN A 85 -15.89 10.72 18.95
CA ASN A 85 -17.05 9.90 19.21
C ASN A 85 -16.82 9.05 20.47
N ILE A 86 -17.53 9.36 21.55
CA ILE A 86 -17.61 8.51 22.75
C ILE A 86 -19.00 7.88 22.93
N ARG A 87 -19.93 8.19 22.02
CA ARG A 87 -21.33 7.78 22.10
C ARG A 87 -21.50 6.44 21.42
N GLU A 88 -21.48 6.38 20.08
CA GLU A 88 -21.60 5.12 19.35
C GLU A 88 -20.37 4.22 19.53
N ALA A 89 -19.19 4.82 19.70
CA ALA A 89 -17.94 4.08 19.86
C ALA A 89 -17.76 3.47 21.26
N ALA A 90 -18.55 3.91 22.25
CA ALA A 90 -18.39 3.48 23.63
C ALA A 90 -19.72 3.44 24.41
N GLY A 91 -20.28 4.60 24.78
CA GLY A 91 -21.35 4.68 25.77
C GLY A 91 -22.70 4.07 25.34
N TRP A 92 -22.99 4.01 24.05
CA TRP A 92 -24.09 3.22 23.50
C TRP A 92 -23.63 1.79 23.22
N SER A 93 -23.58 1.02 24.31
CA SER A 93 -23.22 -0.39 24.35
C SER A 93 -23.98 -1.08 25.48
N ALA A 94 -24.18 -2.39 25.36
CA ALA A 94 -24.69 -3.22 26.44
C ALA A 94 -23.80 -3.14 27.70
N GLU A 95 -22.50 -2.90 27.52
CA GLU A 95 -21.52 -2.67 28.60
C GLU A 95 -21.19 -1.17 28.77
N GLY A 96 -22.10 -0.26 28.37
CA GLY A 96 -21.85 1.19 28.39
C GLY A 96 -21.42 1.72 29.77
N LYS A 97 -21.98 1.17 30.86
CA LYS A 97 -21.62 1.55 32.25
C LYS A 97 -20.16 1.21 32.60
N ASP A 98 -19.62 0.18 31.97
CA ASP A 98 -18.25 -0.29 32.16
C ASP A 98 -17.29 0.29 31.10
N ALA A 99 -17.79 1.11 30.16
CA ALA A 99 -16.99 1.72 29.10
C ALA A 99 -16.18 2.95 29.55
N GLY A 100 -16.23 3.34 30.82
CA GLY A 100 -15.46 4.47 31.38
C GLY A 100 -13.96 4.46 31.01
N PRO A 101 -13.24 3.34 31.21
CA PRO A 101 -11.84 3.20 30.79
C PRO A 101 -11.63 3.41 29.29
N LYS A 102 -12.53 2.88 28.45
CA LYS A 102 -12.50 3.07 27.00
C LYS A 102 -12.67 4.54 26.62
N ILE A 103 -13.64 5.22 27.23
CA ILE A 103 -13.91 6.65 27.01
C ILE A 103 -12.69 7.49 27.40
N ALA A 104 -12.08 7.22 28.57
CA ALA A 104 -10.86 7.90 28.99
C ALA A 104 -9.71 7.70 27.99
N ALA A 105 -9.52 6.47 27.51
CA ALA A 105 -8.54 6.13 26.48
C ALA A 105 -8.72 6.93 25.19
N LEU A 106 -9.95 6.98 24.67
CA LEU A 106 -10.29 7.72 23.46
C LEU A 106 -10.04 9.23 23.63
N LEU A 107 -10.41 9.79 24.79
CA LEU A 107 -10.18 11.20 25.12
C LEU A 107 -8.68 11.54 25.21
N ALA A 108 -7.89 10.68 25.85
CA ALA A 108 -6.44 10.88 25.95
C ALA A 108 -5.75 10.79 24.57
N ALA A 109 -6.17 9.85 23.71
CA ALA A 109 -5.63 9.72 22.36
C ALA A 109 -6.00 10.92 21.47
N ALA A 110 -7.21 11.49 21.61
CA ALA A 110 -7.63 12.70 20.90
C ALA A 110 -6.88 13.97 21.37
N ALA A 111 -6.32 13.95 22.58
CA ALA A 111 -5.54 15.06 23.11
C ALA A 111 -4.10 15.11 22.59
N LEU A 112 -3.64 14.07 21.88
CA LEU A 112 -2.32 14.06 21.26
C LEU A 112 -2.19 15.14 20.17
N PRO A 113 -0.96 15.60 19.88
CA PRO A 113 -0.70 16.43 18.73
C PRO A 113 -1.06 15.66 17.45
N GLU A 114 -1.33 16.41 16.40
CA GLU A 114 -1.62 15.82 15.11
C GLU A 114 -0.34 15.55 14.32
N PRO A 115 -0.40 14.62 13.35
CA PRO A 115 0.78 14.24 12.59
C PRO A 115 1.44 15.44 11.94
N GLU A 116 2.78 15.45 11.95
CA GLU A 116 3.54 16.45 11.23
C GLU A 116 3.20 16.38 9.72
N PRO A 117 3.04 17.53 9.05
CA PRO A 117 2.82 17.55 7.61
C PRO A 117 3.96 16.87 6.85
N VAL A 118 3.61 16.17 5.77
CA VAL A 118 4.56 15.55 4.85
C VAL A 118 4.45 16.20 3.48
N PRO A 119 5.45 16.03 2.58
CA PRO A 119 5.34 16.51 1.21
C PRO A 119 4.05 16.03 0.54
N GLU A 120 3.41 16.90 -0.24
CA GLU A 120 2.15 16.60 -0.90
C GLU A 120 2.37 16.22 -2.38
N VAL A 121 1.35 15.59 -2.95
CA VAL A 121 1.20 15.25 -4.36
C VAL A 121 0.02 16.04 -4.87
N GLU A 122 0.26 16.92 -5.84
CA GLU A 122 -0.74 17.82 -6.40
C GLU A 122 -1.39 17.25 -7.65
N TYR A 123 -2.65 17.60 -7.86
CA TYR A 123 -3.44 17.30 -9.04
C TYR A 123 -4.09 18.58 -9.54
N LYS A 124 -4.17 18.73 -10.86
CA LYS A 124 -4.86 19.85 -11.51
C LYS A 124 -5.76 19.29 -12.59
N SER A 125 -7.04 19.65 -12.55
CA SER A 125 -8.03 19.24 -13.52
C SER A 125 -8.81 20.47 -14.00
N GLY A 126 -8.72 20.75 -15.30
CA GLY A 126 -9.54 21.75 -15.98
C GLY A 126 -10.93 21.23 -16.36
N GLY A 127 -11.21 19.94 -16.13
CA GLY A 127 -12.49 19.31 -16.49
C GLY A 127 -12.54 18.76 -17.91
N GLN A 128 -11.38 18.52 -18.55
CA GLN A 128 -11.30 17.84 -19.83
C GLN A 128 -11.67 16.37 -19.67
N LEU A 129 -12.88 16.00 -20.10
CA LEU A 129 -13.45 14.67 -19.94
C LEU A 129 -13.47 13.91 -21.26
N LEU A 130 -12.82 12.74 -21.29
CA LEU A 130 -13.05 11.75 -22.34
C LEU A 130 -14.16 10.77 -21.92
N ILE A 131 -15.17 10.59 -22.77
CA ILE A 131 -16.17 9.54 -22.64
C ILE A 131 -15.87 8.45 -23.67
N VAL A 132 -15.62 7.23 -23.22
CA VAL A 132 -15.27 6.09 -24.07
C VAL A 132 -16.38 5.05 -24.01
N GLY A 133 -16.92 4.61 -25.15
CA GLY A 133 -17.95 3.55 -25.12
C GLY A 133 -18.74 3.38 -26.41
N ALA A 134 -19.88 2.69 -26.29
CA ALA A 134 -20.85 2.52 -27.36
C ALA A 134 -21.58 3.85 -27.67
N SER A 135 -21.97 4.03 -28.94
CA SER A 135 -22.52 5.28 -29.47
C SER A 135 -23.76 5.79 -28.73
N ASP A 136 -24.70 4.92 -28.34
CA ASP A 136 -25.90 5.29 -27.58
C ASP A 136 -25.55 5.94 -26.23
N ALA A 137 -24.82 5.21 -25.38
CA ALA A 137 -24.54 5.62 -24.02
C ALA A 137 -23.52 6.78 -23.98
N ALA A 138 -22.47 6.72 -24.81
CA ALA A 138 -21.43 7.73 -24.80
C ALA A 138 -21.94 9.10 -25.26
N LEU A 139 -22.79 9.16 -26.29
CA LEU A 139 -23.35 10.41 -26.79
C LEU A 139 -24.43 10.99 -25.86
N ASP A 140 -25.26 10.15 -25.22
CA ASP A 140 -26.23 10.63 -24.22
C ASP A 140 -25.52 11.28 -23.02
N TRP A 141 -24.49 10.61 -22.48
CA TRP A 141 -23.69 11.19 -21.39
C TRP A 141 -22.93 12.44 -21.81
N ALA A 142 -22.43 12.48 -23.04
CA ALA A 142 -21.77 13.67 -23.56
C ALA A 142 -22.70 14.88 -23.59
N GLY A 143 -23.94 14.71 -24.08
CA GLY A 143 -24.95 15.77 -24.07
C GLY A 143 -25.28 16.28 -22.67
N ARG A 144 -25.36 15.39 -21.67
CA ARG A 144 -25.65 15.74 -20.28
C ARG A 144 -24.50 16.47 -19.58
N LEU A 145 -23.25 16.16 -19.95
CA LEU A 145 -22.06 16.66 -19.26
C LEU A 145 -21.40 17.87 -19.95
N ALA A 146 -21.68 18.11 -21.23
CA ALA A 146 -21.12 19.23 -22.00
C ALA A 146 -21.45 20.62 -21.43
N GLY A 147 -22.48 20.74 -20.60
CA GLY A 147 -22.81 22.00 -19.91
C GLY A 147 -21.90 22.33 -18.72
N SER A 148 -21.13 21.34 -18.22
CA SER A 148 -20.32 21.47 -17.00
C SER A 148 -18.86 21.05 -17.15
N LEU A 149 -18.53 20.27 -18.19
CA LEU A 149 -17.21 19.72 -18.46
C LEU A 149 -16.84 19.93 -19.93
N ASP A 150 -15.54 19.98 -20.23
CA ASP A 150 -15.03 20.02 -21.60
C ASP A 150 -14.99 18.58 -22.15
N VAL A 151 -16.08 18.18 -22.82
CA VAL A 151 -16.32 16.79 -23.19
C VAL A 151 -15.70 16.46 -24.54
N SER A 152 -15.10 15.29 -24.62
CA SER A 152 -14.72 14.60 -25.86
C SER A 152 -15.25 13.18 -25.85
N VAL A 153 -15.59 12.62 -27.02
CA VAL A 153 -16.15 11.27 -27.12
C VAL A 153 -15.30 10.39 -28.01
N LEU A 154 -15.00 9.16 -27.55
CA LEU A 154 -14.38 8.11 -28.34
C LEU A 154 -15.31 6.90 -28.43
N LEU A 155 -15.85 6.68 -29.64
CA LEU A 155 -16.74 5.57 -29.95
C LEU A 155 -15.93 4.29 -30.20
N THR A 156 -16.09 3.29 -29.34
CA THR A 156 -15.31 2.03 -29.36
C THR A 156 -16.10 0.80 -29.75
N ALA A 157 -17.42 0.86 -29.70
CA ALA A 157 -18.28 -0.29 -29.97
C ALA A 157 -19.41 0.05 -30.94
N LYS A 158 -19.80 -0.98 -31.69
CA LYS A 158 -21.00 -0.99 -32.53
C LYS A 158 -22.22 -0.71 -31.65
N GLY A 159 -22.99 0.30 -32.00
CA GLY A 159 -24.21 0.66 -31.29
C GLY A 159 -25.03 1.60 -32.16
N HIS A 160 -26.34 1.56 -31.96
CA HIS A 160 -27.24 2.53 -32.54
C HIS A 160 -27.08 3.85 -31.79
N GLY A 161 -26.93 4.95 -32.49
CA GLY A 161 -26.80 6.25 -31.88
C GLY A 161 -26.98 7.34 -32.91
N GLU A 162 -27.32 8.53 -32.46
CA GLU A 162 -27.43 9.71 -33.30
C GLU A 162 -26.38 10.71 -32.85
N GLN A 163 -25.49 11.10 -33.77
CA GLN A 163 -24.56 12.19 -33.52
C GLN A 163 -25.35 13.47 -33.20
N PRO A 164 -24.88 14.31 -32.27
CA PRO A 164 -25.51 15.59 -31.98
C PRO A 164 -25.70 16.44 -33.24
N ALA A 165 -26.83 17.15 -33.33
CA ALA A 165 -27.14 18.01 -34.48
C ALA A 165 -26.09 19.12 -34.66
N GLU A 166 -25.59 19.66 -33.54
CA GLU A 166 -24.50 20.63 -33.50
C GLU A 166 -23.16 19.95 -33.16
N ARG A 167 -22.05 20.53 -33.63
CA ARG A 167 -20.70 20.06 -33.27
C ARG A 167 -20.25 20.70 -31.95
N SER A 168 -20.96 20.41 -30.86
CA SER A 168 -20.68 20.98 -29.52
C SER A 168 -19.42 20.40 -28.86
N PHE A 169 -18.99 19.21 -29.28
CA PHE A 169 -17.78 18.53 -28.77
C PHE A 169 -17.18 17.62 -29.85
N PRO A 170 -15.87 17.31 -29.78
CA PRO A 170 -15.23 16.37 -30.69
C PRO A 170 -15.72 14.94 -30.46
N VAL A 171 -15.91 14.21 -31.56
CA VAL A 171 -16.33 12.81 -31.54
C VAL A 171 -15.42 12.02 -32.48
N TRP A 172 -14.65 11.11 -31.90
CA TRP A 172 -13.80 10.19 -32.62
C TRP A 172 -14.37 8.77 -32.59
N SER A 173 -13.82 7.93 -33.45
CA SER A 173 -14.10 6.49 -33.45
C SER A 173 -12.81 5.71 -33.57
N GLY A 174 -12.76 4.56 -32.93
CA GLY A 174 -11.61 3.68 -33.02
C GLY A 174 -11.49 2.73 -31.86
N ARG A 175 -10.49 1.86 -31.94
CA ARG A 175 -10.18 0.88 -30.91
C ARG A 175 -9.07 1.42 -30.02
N VAL A 176 -9.35 1.55 -28.72
CA VAL A 176 -8.33 1.94 -27.73
C VAL A 176 -7.22 0.89 -27.70
N THR A 177 -5.98 1.35 -27.83
CA THR A 177 -4.77 0.52 -27.75
C THR A 177 -4.01 0.71 -26.45
N GLY A 178 -4.16 1.86 -25.80
CA GLY A 178 -3.52 2.15 -24.53
C GLY A 178 -4.23 3.25 -23.77
N ILE A 179 -4.29 3.11 -22.46
CA ILE A 179 -4.71 4.18 -21.55
C ILE A 179 -3.84 4.11 -20.30
N SER A 180 -3.30 5.26 -19.90
CA SER A 180 -2.53 5.38 -18.68
C SER A 180 -2.60 6.79 -18.12
N GLY A 181 -2.30 6.96 -16.84
CA GLY A 181 -2.29 8.26 -16.19
C GLY A 181 -3.17 8.30 -14.95
N TRP A 182 -3.46 9.52 -14.52
CA TRP A 182 -4.19 9.84 -13.30
C TRP A 182 -4.96 11.16 -13.51
N LEU A 183 -5.74 11.57 -12.52
CA LEU A 183 -6.50 12.83 -12.52
C LEU A 183 -5.65 14.01 -13.03
N GLY A 184 -6.06 14.63 -14.12
CA GLY A 184 -5.36 15.77 -14.73
C GLY A 184 -4.28 15.41 -15.76
N ALA A 185 -4.00 14.12 -15.96
CA ALA A 185 -2.90 13.66 -16.81
C ALA A 185 -3.15 12.26 -17.38
N PHE A 186 -4.36 11.98 -17.85
CA PHE A 186 -4.62 10.78 -18.63
C PHE A 186 -4.11 10.95 -20.05
N GLU A 187 -3.53 9.87 -20.56
CA GLU A 187 -3.09 9.74 -21.92
C GLU A 187 -3.77 8.52 -22.54
N VAL A 188 -4.44 8.75 -23.66
CA VAL A 188 -5.27 7.75 -24.34
C VAL A 188 -4.77 7.60 -25.77
N GLU A 189 -4.47 6.36 -26.14
CA GLU A 189 -4.02 5.98 -27.46
C GLU A 189 -5.06 5.06 -28.10
N TRP A 190 -5.40 5.32 -29.37
CA TRP A 190 -6.34 4.51 -30.13
C TRP A 190 -5.97 4.44 -31.60
N VAL A 191 -6.50 3.44 -32.27
CA VAL A 191 -6.37 3.27 -33.71
C VAL A 191 -7.73 3.51 -34.35
N GLN A 192 -7.78 4.45 -35.30
CA GLN A 192 -8.96 4.68 -36.12
C GLN A 192 -9.07 3.58 -37.17
N GLU A 193 -10.07 2.72 -37.04
CA GLU A 193 -10.29 1.55 -37.91
C GLU A 193 -11.53 1.69 -38.80
N ASN A 194 -12.49 2.54 -38.43
CA ASN A 194 -13.69 2.71 -39.24
C ASN A 194 -13.34 3.45 -40.55
N PRO A 195 -13.88 3.00 -41.70
CA PRO A 195 -13.69 3.70 -42.97
C PRO A 195 -14.21 5.14 -42.96
N ILE A 196 -15.16 5.48 -42.08
CA ILE A 196 -15.66 6.86 -41.93
C ILE A 196 -14.79 7.60 -40.90
N ASP A 197 -14.13 8.67 -41.35
CA ASP A 197 -13.48 9.63 -40.45
C ASP A 197 -14.51 10.65 -39.96
N LEU A 198 -14.75 10.66 -38.65
CA LEU A 198 -15.73 11.55 -38.02
C LEU A 198 -15.28 13.02 -37.99
N ASP A 199 -13.98 13.32 -38.06
CA ASP A 199 -13.49 14.69 -38.14
C ASP A 199 -13.86 15.31 -39.50
N LEU A 200 -13.70 14.52 -40.57
CA LEU A 200 -14.01 14.91 -41.95
C LEU A 200 -15.52 14.83 -42.26
N CYS A 201 -16.27 13.95 -41.59
CA CYS A 201 -17.68 13.68 -41.90
C CYS A 201 -18.59 14.90 -41.65
N THR A 202 -19.21 15.42 -42.71
CA THR A 202 -20.12 16.59 -42.61
C THR A 202 -21.51 16.27 -42.05
N ARG A 203 -21.80 15.02 -41.69
CA ARG A 203 -23.10 14.56 -41.16
C ARG A 203 -24.29 14.87 -42.11
N CYS A 204 -24.08 14.72 -43.42
CA CYS A 204 -25.07 15.09 -44.45
C CYS A 204 -26.14 14.01 -44.77
N ASN A 205 -26.11 12.86 -44.09
CA ASN A 205 -26.98 11.69 -44.33
C ASN A 205 -26.91 11.04 -45.72
N ALA A 206 -26.03 11.49 -46.62
CA ALA A 206 -25.93 10.90 -47.96
C ALA A 206 -25.50 9.43 -47.94
N CYS A 207 -24.54 9.06 -47.09
CA CYS A 207 -24.07 7.68 -46.96
C CYS A 207 -25.12 6.75 -46.32
N VAL A 208 -25.90 7.24 -45.35
CA VAL A 208 -26.99 6.51 -44.70
C VAL A 208 -28.05 6.13 -45.74
N ARG A 209 -28.51 7.10 -46.55
CA ARG A 209 -29.48 6.84 -47.64
C ARG A 209 -28.95 5.91 -48.73
N ALA A 210 -27.65 5.95 -49.00
CA ALA A 210 -27.03 5.18 -50.08
C ALA A 210 -26.75 3.72 -49.70
N CYS A 211 -26.80 3.33 -48.42
CA CYS A 211 -26.47 1.98 -47.99
C CYS A 211 -27.68 1.04 -48.06
N PRO A 212 -27.71 0.04 -48.97
CA PRO A 212 -28.86 -0.86 -49.12
C PRO A 212 -29.00 -1.85 -47.95
N GLU A 213 -27.91 -2.11 -47.22
CA GLU A 213 -27.89 -3.06 -46.10
C GLU A 213 -28.28 -2.41 -44.76
N GLY A 214 -28.48 -1.09 -44.73
CA GLY A 214 -28.64 -0.35 -43.48
C GLY A 214 -27.42 -0.49 -42.55
N ALA A 215 -26.23 -0.66 -43.13
CA ALA A 215 -24.98 -0.85 -42.39
C ALA A 215 -24.39 0.47 -41.85
N ILE A 216 -25.01 1.62 -42.13
CA ILE A 216 -24.60 2.94 -41.64
C ILE A 216 -25.84 3.61 -41.06
N ASP A 217 -25.78 4.00 -39.79
CA ASP A 217 -26.83 4.77 -39.13
C ASP A 217 -26.36 6.19 -38.77
N PHE A 218 -27.12 6.91 -37.94
CA PHE A 218 -26.84 8.29 -37.56
C PHE A 218 -25.63 8.45 -36.62
N SER A 219 -24.96 7.37 -36.24
CA SER A 219 -23.64 7.43 -35.58
C SER A 219 -22.53 7.75 -36.61
N TYR A 220 -22.84 7.61 -37.91
CA TYR A 220 -21.92 7.72 -39.04
C TYR A 220 -20.72 6.79 -38.92
N GLN A 221 -20.97 5.56 -38.47
CA GLN A 221 -20.00 4.47 -38.43
C GLN A 221 -20.51 3.29 -39.24
N ILE A 222 -19.62 2.64 -40.00
CA ILE A 222 -19.99 1.46 -40.81
C ILE A 222 -19.95 0.22 -39.93
N ASP A 223 -21.07 -0.50 -39.87
CA ASP A 223 -21.13 -1.87 -39.39
C ASP A 223 -20.58 -2.82 -40.44
N LEU A 224 -19.31 -3.22 -40.26
CA LEU A 224 -18.61 -4.11 -41.19
C LEU A 224 -19.21 -5.52 -41.24
N ASP A 225 -20.01 -5.94 -40.24
CA ASP A 225 -20.66 -7.25 -40.27
C ASP A 225 -21.90 -7.24 -41.19
N LYS A 226 -22.55 -6.09 -41.33
CA LYS A 226 -23.68 -5.88 -42.26
C LYS A 226 -23.23 -5.43 -43.64
N CYS A 227 -22.07 -4.78 -43.74
CA CYS A 227 -21.59 -4.21 -44.98
C CYS A 227 -21.19 -5.29 -46.00
N LYS A 228 -21.92 -5.38 -47.11
CA LYS A 228 -21.56 -6.24 -48.26
C LYS A 228 -20.67 -5.56 -49.32
N ALA A 229 -19.98 -4.49 -48.94
CA ALA A 229 -18.97 -3.81 -49.75
C ALA A 229 -19.42 -3.26 -51.13
N HIS A 230 -20.69 -2.84 -51.29
CA HIS A 230 -21.17 -2.16 -52.51
C HIS A 230 -20.45 -0.85 -52.85
N ARG A 231 -19.90 -0.17 -51.83
CA ARG A 231 -19.19 1.13 -51.91
C ARG A 231 -20.04 2.33 -52.37
N ASP A 232 -21.36 2.21 -52.44
CA ASP A 232 -22.26 3.34 -52.74
C ASP A 232 -22.09 4.51 -51.76
N CYS A 233 -21.80 4.22 -50.49
CA CYS A 233 -21.51 5.22 -49.48
C CYS A 233 -20.26 6.07 -49.79
N VAL A 234 -19.24 5.49 -50.43
CA VAL A 234 -18.02 6.21 -50.85
C VAL A 234 -18.36 7.20 -51.96
N LYS A 235 -19.11 6.75 -52.97
CA LYS A 235 -19.59 7.60 -54.06
C LYS A 235 -20.49 8.72 -53.54
N ALA A 236 -21.36 8.43 -52.59
CA ALA A 236 -22.26 9.39 -51.96
C ALA A 236 -21.50 10.43 -51.10
N CYS A 237 -20.38 10.06 -50.49
CA CYS A 237 -19.51 10.99 -49.76
C CYS A 237 -18.80 11.97 -50.71
N GLY A 238 -18.39 11.48 -51.89
CA GLY A 238 -17.87 12.30 -52.98
C GLY A 238 -16.67 13.15 -52.56
N ALA A 239 -16.70 14.44 -52.88
CA ALA A 239 -15.61 15.39 -52.62
C ALA A 239 -15.30 15.60 -51.13
N VAL A 240 -16.21 15.22 -50.21
CA VAL A 240 -15.95 15.30 -48.76
C VAL A 240 -14.86 14.30 -48.34
N GLY A 241 -14.76 13.14 -49.00
CA GLY A 241 -13.68 12.18 -48.78
C GLY A 241 -13.63 11.56 -47.37
N ALA A 242 -14.69 11.69 -46.56
CA ALA A 242 -14.71 11.16 -45.20
C ALA A 242 -14.70 9.61 -45.17
N ILE A 243 -15.28 8.96 -46.18
CA ILE A 243 -15.39 7.50 -46.28
C ILE A 243 -14.30 6.94 -47.19
N ASP A 244 -13.37 6.19 -46.63
CA ASP A 244 -12.30 5.52 -47.38
C ASP A 244 -11.99 4.15 -46.77
N PHE A 245 -12.24 3.08 -47.52
CA PHE A 245 -11.97 1.70 -47.11
C PHE A 245 -10.51 1.27 -47.37
N ALA A 246 -9.76 2.04 -48.14
CA ALA A 246 -8.32 1.86 -48.31
C ALA A 246 -7.52 2.64 -47.26
N ARG A 247 -8.19 3.47 -46.43
CA ARG A 247 -7.55 4.24 -45.38
C ARG A 247 -6.81 3.29 -44.43
N LEU A 248 -5.50 3.48 -44.35
CA LEU A 248 -4.68 2.74 -43.41
C LEU A 248 -5.06 3.15 -41.98
N PRO A 249 -5.10 2.20 -41.03
CA PRO A 249 -5.37 2.52 -39.65
C PRO A 249 -4.38 3.56 -39.13
N ALA A 250 -4.90 4.65 -38.58
CA ALA A 250 -4.11 5.75 -38.05
C ALA A 250 -4.07 5.68 -36.52
N ALA A 251 -2.87 5.63 -35.96
CA ALA A 251 -2.67 5.74 -34.52
C ALA A 251 -2.85 7.21 -34.10
N ARG A 252 -3.63 7.43 -33.04
CA ARG A 252 -3.89 8.73 -32.44
C ARG A 252 -3.61 8.67 -30.94
N ARG A 253 -3.27 9.83 -30.37
CA ARG A 253 -2.95 9.99 -28.95
C ARG A 253 -3.39 11.37 -28.49
N GLU A 254 -4.14 11.42 -27.40
CA GLU A 254 -4.60 12.67 -26.79
C GLU A 254 -4.54 12.60 -25.26
N ARG A 255 -4.63 13.79 -24.63
CA ARG A 255 -4.60 13.94 -23.17
C ARG A 255 -5.91 14.47 -22.62
N PHE A 256 -6.26 13.99 -21.43
CA PHE A 256 -7.50 14.36 -20.72
C PHE A 256 -7.26 14.44 -19.21
N ASP A 257 -8.11 15.18 -18.51
CA ASP A 257 -8.09 15.24 -17.06
C ASP A 257 -8.87 14.09 -16.42
N LEU A 258 -9.96 13.69 -17.09
CA LEU A 258 -10.95 12.75 -16.60
C LEU A 258 -11.31 11.76 -17.70
N VAL A 259 -11.66 10.53 -17.31
CA VAL A 259 -12.12 9.49 -18.23
C VAL A 259 -13.34 8.77 -17.66
N LEU A 260 -14.44 8.79 -18.41
CA LEU A 260 -15.62 7.98 -18.19
C LEU A 260 -15.62 6.81 -19.19
N ASP A 261 -15.26 5.63 -18.71
CA ASP A 261 -15.19 4.41 -19.50
C ASP A 261 -16.48 3.59 -19.37
N LEU A 262 -17.32 3.67 -20.39
CA LEU A 262 -18.58 2.95 -20.52
C LEU A 262 -18.41 1.58 -21.19
N SER A 263 -17.17 1.12 -21.41
CA SER A 263 -16.89 -0.19 -21.98
C SER A 263 -17.40 -1.31 -21.08
N ARG A 264 -17.82 -2.43 -21.67
CA ARG A 264 -18.28 -3.61 -20.91
C ARG A 264 -17.20 -4.16 -19.97
N GLN A 265 -15.95 -4.09 -20.40
CA GLN A 265 -14.78 -4.40 -19.58
C GLN A 265 -13.96 -3.11 -19.44
N PRO A 266 -13.53 -2.75 -18.22
CA PRO A 266 -12.65 -1.60 -18.02
C PRO A 266 -11.37 -1.70 -18.85
N LEU A 267 -10.98 -0.57 -19.43
CA LEU A 267 -9.72 -0.38 -20.15
C LEU A 267 -8.53 -0.40 -19.19
N ILE A 268 -8.67 0.18 -18.00
CA ILE A 268 -7.70 0.05 -16.90
C ILE A 268 -8.17 -1.07 -15.96
N ARG A 269 -7.31 -2.07 -15.74
CA ARG A 269 -7.62 -3.25 -14.93
C ARG A 269 -6.68 -3.36 -13.74
N VAL A 270 -7.03 -2.63 -12.69
CA VAL A 270 -6.41 -2.73 -11.37
C VAL A 270 -7.53 -2.78 -10.32
N PRO A 271 -7.31 -3.42 -9.15
CA PRO A 271 -8.34 -3.48 -8.12
C PRO A 271 -8.85 -2.10 -7.69
N ASP A 272 -7.95 -1.11 -7.56
CA ASP A 272 -8.31 0.27 -7.23
C ASP A 272 -7.97 1.20 -8.39
N LEU A 273 -9.01 1.71 -9.07
CA LEU A 273 -8.87 2.56 -10.24
C LEU A 273 -8.22 3.92 -9.91
N PRO A 274 -7.42 4.51 -10.83
CA PRO A 274 -6.84 5.84 -10.67
C PRO A 274 -7.90 6.91 -10.39
N GLN A 275 -7.55 7.94 -9.59
CA GLN A 275 -8.43 9.11 -9.45
C GLN A 275 -8.69 9.74 -10.83
N GLY A 276 -9.92 10.19 -11.07
CA GLY A 276 -10.32 10.77 -12.36
C GLY A 276 -10.68 9.75 -13.46
N TYR A 277 -10.52 8.45 -13.22
CA TYR A 277 -11.01 7.39 -14.11
C TYR A 277 -12.18 6.65 -13.46
N ALA A 278 -13.29 6.48 -14.19
CA ALA A 278 -14.43 5.70 -13.75
C ALA A 278 -14.88 4.73 -14.83
N ALA A 279 -15.04 3.45 -14.47
CA ALA A 279 -15.50 2.40 -15.39
C ALA A 279 -16.80 1.73 -14.87
N PRO A 280 -17.95 2.44 -14.90
CA PRO A 280 -19.22 1.94 -14.36
C PRO A 280 -19.86 0.80 -15.18
N GLY A 281 -19.36 0.53 -16.38
CA GLY A 281 -19.96 -0.44 -17.29
C GLY A 281 -21.35 0.00 -17.76
N GLY A 282 -22.28 -0.95 -17.92
CA GLY A 282 -23.60 -0.72 -18.52
C GLY A 282 -24.72 -0.33 -17.56
N ASP A 283 -24.49 -0.29 -16.23
CA ASP A 283 -25.56 0.01 -15.25
C ASP A 283 -25.83 1.54 -15.20
N PRO A 284 -27.05 2.01 -15.51
CA PRO A 284 -27.35 3.45 -15.56
C PRO A 284 -27.14 4.18 -14.23
N LEU A 285 -27.42 3.52 -13.10
CA LEU A 285 -27.22 4.12 -11.78
C LEU A 285 -25.73 4.27 -11.48
N ALA A 286 -24.93 3.24 -11.72
CA ALA A 286 -23.48 3.29 -11.60
C ALA A 286 -22.87 4.37 -12.52
N GLN A 287 -23.38 4.51 -13.74
CA GLN A 287 -22.96 5.57 -14.67
C GLN A 287 -23.26 6.97 -14.12
N ALA A 288 -24.46 7.19 -13.58
CA ALA A 288 -24.83 8.47 -12.98
C ALA A 288 -23.97 8.82 -11.76
N LEU A 289 -23.71 7.86 -10.89
CA LEU A 289 -22.82 8.04 -9.73
C LEU A 289 -21.37 8.32 -10.18
N ALA A 290 -20.89 7.63 -11.23
CA ALA A 290 -19.57 7.88 -11.81
C ALA A 290 -19.46 9.29 -12.42
N ALA A 291 -20.45 9.71 -13.20
CA ALA A 291 -20.49 11.04 -13.80
C ALA A 291 -20.52 12.15 -12.72
N GLN A 292 -21.33 11.98 -11.67
CA GLN A 292 -21.35 12.89 -10.53
C GLN A 292 -19.99 12.96 -9.83
N LYS A 293 -19.35 11.81 -9.60
CA LYS A 293 -18.02 11.75 -8.97
C LYS A 293 -16.97 12.46 -9.81
N LEU A 294 -16.95 12.26 -11.13
CA LEU A 294 -16.00 12.92 -12.03
C LEU A 294 -16.24 14.43 -12.11
N GLY A 295 -17.50 14.87 -12.13
CA GLY A 295 -17.85 16.29 -12.12
C GLY A 295 -17.40 17.04 -10.85
N ALA A 296 -17.19 16.33 -9.74
CA ALA A 296 -16.63 16.89 -8.51
C ALA A 296 -15.09 16.99 -8.50
N LEU A 297 -14.40 16.50 -9.55
CA LEU A 297 -12.94 16.47 -9.67
C LEU A 297 -12.41 17.54 -10.63
N VAL A 298 -12.96 18.75 -10.58
CA VAL A 298 -12.48 19.94 -11.31
C VAL A 298 -11.87 20.91 -10.31
N GLY A 299 -10.65 21.36 -10.57
CA GLY A 299 -9.88 22.25 -9.69
C GLY A 299 -8.51 21.69 -9.30
N GLU A 300 -7.98 22.20 -8.20
CA GLU A 300 -6.70 21.78 -7.63
C GLU A 300 -6.93 20.91 -6.39
N PHE A 301 -6.21 19.81 -6.32
CA PHE A 301 -6.30 18.86 -5.22
C PHE A 301 -4.89 18.50 -4.77
N SER A 302 -4.75 18.16 -3.49
CA SER A 302 -3.51 17.60 -2.99
C SER A 302 -3.78 16.46 -2.03
N LYS A 303 -2.77 15.60 -1.88
CA LYS A 303 -2.76 14.55 -0.88
C LYS A 303 -1.36 14.37 -0.32
N PRO A 304 -1.20 13.84 0.90
CA PRO A 304 0.09 13.44 1.44
C PRO A 304 0.82 12.44 0.53
N ARG A 305 2.15 12.56 0.43
CA ARG A 305 3.00 11.51 -0.13
C ARG A 305 3.18 10.40 0.90
N PHE A 306 2.30 9.41 0.83
CA PHE A 306 2.22 8.34 1.82
C PHE A 306 3.46 7.43 1.91
N PRO A 307 3.99 6.81 0.82
CA PRO A 307 5.16 5.96 0.92
C PRO A 307 6.48 6.75 0.82
N GLN A 308 7.45 6.36 1.65
CA GLN A 308 8.86 6.72 1.50
C GLN A 308 9.65 5.48 1.08
N TYR A 309 10.52 5.64 0.07
CA TYR A 309 11.31 4.56 -0.49
C TYR A 309 12.82 4.77 -0.25
N ARG A 310 13.50 3.74 0.27
CA ARG A 310 14.95 3.71 0.54
C ARG A 310 15.60 2.60 -0.29
N ALA A 311 16.12 2.96 -1.47
CA ALA A 311 16.71 2.00 -2.41
C ALA A 311 17.89 1.18 -1.84
N ARG A 312 18.69 1.77 -0.94
CA ARG A 312 19.89 1.13 -0.35
C ARG A 312 19.59 -0.20 0.35
N ILE A 313 18.45 -0.31 1.01
CA ILE A 313 18.02 -1.51 1.75
C ILE A 313 16.89 -2.24 1.01
N CYS A 314 16.72 -1.99 -0.28
CA CYS A 314 15.70 -2.66 -1.07
C CYS A 314 16.16 -4.08 -1.42
N ALA A 315 15.32 -5.06 -1.13
CA ALA A 315 15.56 -6.46 -1.47
C ALA A 315 14.93 -6.88 -2.81
N HIS A 316 14.52 -5.92 -3.66
CA HIS A 316 13.81 -6.23 -4.90
C HIS A 316 14.67 -6.98 -5.90
N GLY A 317 15.86 -6.47 -6.19
CA GLY A 317 16.78 -7.13 -7.10
C GLY A 317 18.23 -6.74 -6.85
N ARG A 318 19.13 -7.53 -7.43
CA ARG A 318 20.57 -7.24 -7.48
C ARG A 318 21.19 -7.95 -8.68
N SER A 319 21.94 -7.23 -9.50
CA SER A 319 22.60 -7.76 -10.69
C SER A 319 21.62 -8.46 -11.66
N GLY A 320 20.41 -7.92 -11.81
CA GLY A 320 19.35 -8.47 -12.67
C GLY A 320 18.68 -9.74 -12.13
N LYS A 321 18.97 -10.14 -10.88
CA LYS A 321 18.27 -11.23 -10.19
C LYS A 321 17.18 -10.64 -9.29
N THR A 322 15.95 -11.11 -9.46
CA THR A 322 14.81 -10.73 -8.60
C THR A 322 14.85 -11.48 -7.27
N GLY A 323 14.65 -10.76 -6.17
CA GLY A 323 14.50 -11.27 -4.81
C GLY A 323 13.07 -11.10 -4.29
N CYS A 324 12.73 -9.90 -3.84
CA CYS A 324 11.44 -9.60 -3.22
C CYS A 324 10.50 -8.79 -4.13
N THR A 325 9.27 -9.28 -4.35
CA THR A 325 8.23 -8.59 -5.14
C THR A 325 7.04 -8.10 -4.31
N LYS A 326 7.02 -8.35 -3.00
CA LYS A 326 5.83 -8.15 -2.14
C LYS A 326 5.14 -6.78 -2.29
N CYS A 327 5.89 -5.68 -2.44
CA CYS A 327 5.30 -4.34 -2.61
C CYS A 327 4.63 -4.13 -3.98
N LEU A 328 5.11 -4.80 -5.02
CA LEU A 328 4.49 -4.83 -6.35
C LEU A 328 3.18 -5.62 -6.28
N ASP A 329 3.26 -6.82 -5.69
CA ASP A 329 2.15 -7.78 -5.63
C ASP A 329 0.96 -7.23 -4.83
N VAL A 330 1.23 -6.48 -3.75
CA VAL A 330 0.19 -5.91 -2.90
C VAL A 330 -0.38 -4.59 -3.42
N CYS A 331 0.22 -3.93 -4.42
CA CYS A 331 -0.18 -2.59 -4.84
C CYS A 331 -1.46 -2.62 -5.70
N SER A 332 -2.62 -2.33 -5.10
CA SER A 332 -3.91 -2.37 -5.77
C SER A 332 -4.10 -1.34 -6.89
N THR A 333 -3.29 -0.29 -6.95
CA THR A 333 -3.39 0.77 -7.95
C THR A 333 -2.35 0.67 -9.06
N GLY A 334 -1.40 -0.28 -8.96
CA GLY A 334 -0.26 -0.35 -9.87
C GLY A 334 0.72 0.82 -9.79
N ALA A 335 0.70 1.57 -8.68
CA ALA A 335 1.60 2.70 -8.41
C ALA A 335 3.06 2.28 -8.20
N ILE A 336 3.33 1.01 -7.88
CA ILE A 336 4.69 0.50 -7.66
C ILE A 336 5.03 -0.46 -8.79
N ARG A 337 6.18 -0.24 -9.44
CA ARG A 337 6.66 -1.04 -10.57
C ARG A 337 8.13 -1.41 -10.38
N ALA A 338 8.56 -2.51 -10.99
CA ALA A 338 9.97 -2.88 -11.03
C ALA A 338 10.75 -1.87 -11.89
N ASP A 339 11.95 -1.52 -11.44
CA ASP A 339 12.89 -0.62 -12.10
C ASP A 339 14.32 -1.16 -11.93
N GLY A 340 14.65 -2.14 -12.78
CA GLY A 340 15.90 -2.90 -12.68
C GLY A 340 16.03 -3.64 -11.34
N ASP A 341 17.08 -3.31 -10.58
CA ASP A 341 17.34 -3.88 -9.24
C ASP A 341 16.53 -3.18 -8.12
N HIS A 342 15.75 -2.18 -8.47
CA HIS A 342 14.97 -1.34 -7.57
C HIS A 342 13.49 -1.31 -7.96
N VAL A 343 12.70 -0.57 -7.20
CA VAL A 343 11.31 -0.29 -7.55
C VAL A 343 11.11 1.22 -7.71
N GLN A 344 10.20 1.59 -8.60
CA GLN A 344 9.72 2.94 -8.77
C GLN A 344 8.33 3.09 -8.13
N VAL A 345 8.07 4.23 -7.51
CA VAL A 345 6.76 4.58 -6.95
C VAL A 345 6.24 5.82 -7.68
N GLU A 346 5.10 5.68 -8.35
CA GLU A 346 4.34 6.79 -8.92
C GLU A 346 3.38 7.37 -7.87
N PRO A 347 3.71 8.50 -7.23
CA PRO A 347 2.90 9.06 -6.15
C PRO A 347 1.48 9.45 -6.58
N HIS A 348 1.26 9.84 -7.83
CA HIS A 348 -0.08 10.24 -8.31
C HIS A 348 -1.04 9.04 -8.39
N LEU A 349 -0.54 7.83 -8.64
CA LEU A 349 -1.34 6.60 -8.61
C LEU A 349 -1.54 6.02 -7.21
N CYS A 350 -0.74 6.43 -6.21
CA CYS A 350 -0.78 5.83 -4.88
C CYS A 350 -2.08 6.14 -4.12
N ALA A 351 -2.90 5.14 -3.76
CA ALA A 351 -4.10 5.39 -2.95
C ALA A 351 -3.84 5.69 -1.46
N GLY A 352 -2.59 5.59 -0.99
CA GLY A 352 -2.25 5.81 0.42
C GLY A 352 -2.60 4.66 1.37
N CYS A 353 -2.87 3.45 0.86
CA CYS A 353 -3.32 2.31 1.67
C CYS A 353 -2.30 1.81 2.72
N GLY A 354 -1.01 2.06 2.53
CA GLY A 354 0.08 1.58 3.40
C GLY A 354 0.47 0.10 3.22
N GLY A 355 -0.18 -0.65 2.33
CA GLY A 355 0.08 -2.09 2.15
C GLY A 355 1.54 -2.42 1.78
N CYS A 356 2.18 -1.59 0.95
CA CYS A 356 3.60 -1.74 0.59
C CYS A 356 4.54 -1.61 1.80
N ALA A 357 4.24 -0.69 2.71
CA ALA A 357 5.00 -0.51 3.94
C ALA A 357 4.79 -1.71 4.85
N THR A 358 3.56 -2.25 4.96
CA THR A 358 3.23 -3.45 5.75
C THR A 358 4.02 -4.67 5.31
N VAL A 359 4.03 -5.00 4.02
CA VAL A 359 4.68 -6.22 3.52
C VAL A 359 6.20 -6.10 3.34
N CYS A 360 6.74 -4.87 3.32
CA CYS A 360 8.17 -4.67 3.10
C CYS A 360 9.00 -5.25 4.28
N PRO A 361 9.83 -6.28 4.04
CA PRO A 361 10.52 -6.97 5.12
C PRO A 361 11.74 -6.19 5.63
N SER A 362 12.43 -5.44 4.77
CA SER A 362 13.60 -4.63 5.14
C SER A 362 13.23 -3.28 5.73
N GLY A 363 12.00 -2.81 5.48
CA GLY A 363 11.62 -1.42 5.76
C GLY A 363 12.10 -0.43 4.69
N ALA A 364 12.52 -0.90 3.50
CA ALA A 364 12.78 -0.05 2.35
C ALA A 364 11.56 0.79 1.94
N MET A 365 10.35 0.28 2.16
CA MET A 365 9.10 1.03 2.09
C MET A 365 8.63 1.33 3.50
N SER A 366 8.45 2.61 3.83
CA SER A 366 7.87 3.07 5.09
C SER A 366 6.66 3.96 4.83
N TYR A 367 5.71 3.96 5.77
CA TYR A 367 4.53 4.81 5.73
C TYR A 367 4.83 6.14 6.40
N ALA A 368 4.64 7.25 5.69
CA ALA A 368 5.07 8.58 6.11
C ALA A 368 3.99 9.35 6.88
N TYR A 369 2.71 9.07 6.63
CA TYR A 369 1.62 9.88 7.18
C TYR A 369 0.39 9.04 7.58
N PRO A 370 0.14 8.86 8.89
CA PRO A 370 1.08 9.11 10.00
C PRO A 370 2.21 8.05 10.03
N PRO A 371 3.42 8.41 10.48
CA PRO A 371 4.51 7.45 10.61
C PRO A 371 4.30 6.51 11.81
N VAL A 372 4.97 5.35 11.78
CA VAL A 372 4.85 4.30 12.80
C VAL A 372 5.10 4.78 14.24
N PRO A 373 6.11 5.63 14.54
CA PRO A 373 6.30 6.18 15.88
C PRO A 373 5.08 6.91 16.43
N GLU A 374 4.35 7.61 15.57
CA GLU A 374 3.18 8.38 15.98
C GLU A 374 1.96 7.47 16.20
N LEU A 375 1.71 6.52 15.30
CA LEU A 375 0.71 5.48 15.52
C LEU A 375 1.00 4.68 16.80
N GLY A 376 2.27 4.36 17.04
CA GLY A 376 2.76 3.73 18.26
C GLY A 376 2.49 4.57 19.51
N ALA A 377 2.77 5.88 19.45
CA ALA A 377 2.48 6.81 20.54
C ALA A 377 0.97 6.89 20.85
N ARG A 378 0.12 6.96 19.80
CA ARG A 378 -1.34 6.94 19.95
C ARG A 378 -1.82 5.63 20.59
N LEU A 379 -1.34 4.48 20.12
CA LEU A 379 -1.66 3.16 20.72
C LEU A 379 -1.21 3.07 22.18
N LYS A 380 0.02 3.51 22.47
CA LYS A 380 0.57 3.49 23.83
C LYS A 380 -0.23 4.39 24.78
N THR A 381 -0.59 5.60 24.36
CA THR A 381 -1.44 6.50 25.15
C THR A 381 -2.81 5.87 25.40
N LEU A 382 -3.44 5.36 24.35
CA LEU A 382 -4.75 4.70 24.45
C LEU A 382 -4.71 3.52 25.42
N LEU A 383 -3.77 2.58 25.26
CA LEU A 383 -3.69 1.38 26.09
C LEU A 383 -3.26 1.68 27.52
N SER A 384 -2.33 2.61 27.73
CA SER A 384 -1.92 3.01 29.07
C SER A 384 -3.04 3.72 29.82
N THR A 385 -3.76 4.66 29.20
CA THR A 385 -4.91 5.32 29.84
C THR A 385 -6.05 4.35 30.10
N TYR A 386 -6.34 3.42 29.19
CA TYR A 386 -7.35 2.37 29.41
C TYR A 386 -7.03 1.54 30.66
N ARG A 387 -5.78 1.09 30.80
CA ARG A 387 -5.31 0.31 31.95
C ARG A 387 -5.30 1.14 33.25
N ASP A 388 -4.76 2.35 33.21
CA ASP A 388 -4.70 3.26 34.38
C ASP A 388 -6.12 3.58 34.90
N ALA A 389 -7.12 3.59 34.02
CA ALA A 389 -8.54 3.76 34.37
C ALA A 389 -9.21 2.47 34.90
N GLY A 390 -8.48 1.37 35.04
CA GLY A 390 -8.99 0.08 35.54
C GLY A 390 -9.49 -0.88 34.46
N GLY A 391 -9.33 -0.55 33.18
CA GLY A 391 -9.63 -1.44 32.07
C GLY A 391 -8.76 -2.69 32.06
N LYS A 392 -9.31 -3.81 31.61
CA LYS A 392 -8.62 -5.12 31.55
C LYS A 392 -8.79 -5.74 30.17
N ASN A 393 -7.84 -6.58 29.78
CA ASN A 393 -7.93 -7.39 28.57
C ASN A 393 -8.22 -6.58 27.30
N ALA A 394 -7.52 -5.45 27.11
CA ALA A 394 -7.79 -4.53 26.00
C ALA A 394 -7.73 -5.27 24.65
N CYS A 395 -8.74 -5.03 23.81
CA CYS A 395 -8.77 -5.46 22.42
C CYS A 395 -8.80 -4.20 21.55
N VAL A 396 -7.80 -4.01 20.70
CA VAL A 396 -7.76 -2.88 19.77
C VAL A 396 -8.54 -3.27 18.50
N LEU A 397 -9.58 -2.53 18.16
CA LEU A 397 -10.31 -2.68 16.91
C LEU A 397 -9.84 -1.61 15.93
N VAL A 398 -8.99 -1.98 14.97
CA VAL A 398 -8.52 -1.06 13.96
C VAL A 398 -9.53 -0.94 12.83
N HIS A 399 -9.81 0.28 12.40
CA HIS A 399 -10.72 0.57 11.29
C HIS A 399 -10.25 1.78 10.48
N ASP A 400 -10.73 1.88 9.24
CA ASP A 400 -10.50 3.04 8.38
C ASP A 400 -11.40 4.24 8.77
N VAL A 401 -11.05 5.43 8.29
CA VAL A 401 -11.74 6.69 8.55
C VAL A 401 -13.11 6.81 7.88
N GLU A 402 -13.48 5.92 6.96
CA GLU A 402 -14.68 6.03 6.12
C GLU A 402 -15.67 4.91 6.43
N ALA A 403 -15.50 3.73 5.83
CA ALA A 403 -16.43 2.62 5.89
C ALA A 403 -16.48 2.00 7.29
N GLY A 404 -15.33 1.69 7.87
CA GLY A 404 -15.22 1.15 9.22
C GLY A 404 -15.78 2.10 10.29
N ARG A 405 -15.46 3.39 10.20
CA ARG A 405 -16.04 4.44 11.07
C ARG A 405 -17.57 4.45 11.00
N ASN A 406 -18.13 4.40 9.78
CA ASN A 406 -19.57 4.41 9.57
C ASN A 406 -20.25 3.16 10.11
N LEU A 407 -19.62 1.99 9.97
CA LEU A 407 -20.13 0.74 10.52
C LEU A 407 -20.15 0.76 12.05
N ILE A 408 -19.09 1.22 12.71
CA ILE A 408 -19.05 1.38 14.17
C ILE A 408 -20.15 2.34 14.64
N ARG A 409 -20.37 3.46 13.93
CA ARG A 409 -21.48 4.38 14.20
C ARG A 409 -22.84 3.69 14.10
N SER A 410 -23.06 2.91 13.04
CA SER A 410 -24.30 2.16 12.84
C SER A 410 -24.58 1.16 13.96
N VAL A 411 -23.56 0.37 14.34
CA VAL A 411 -23.63 -0.62 15.43
C VAL A 411 -23.96 0.06 16.76
N GLY A 412 -23.23 1.11 17.13
CA GLY A 412 -23.50 1.85 18.37
C GLY A 412 -24.87 2.52 18.39
N ARG A 413 -25.35 3.04 17.26
CA ARG A 413 -26.69 3.64 17.16
C ARG A 413 -27.80 2.62 17.39
N ARG A 414 -27.68 1.41 16.82
CA ARG A 414 -28.63 0.31 17.07
C ARG A 414 -28.63 -0.11 18.54
N ALA A 415 -27.46 -0.13 19.18
CA ALA A 415 -27.34 -0.47 20.60
C ALA A 415 -27.94 0.58 21.53
N GLY A 416 -27.78 1.87 21.20
CA GLY A 416 -28.41 2.98 21.94
C GLY A 416 -29.93 2.90 21.95
N PHE A 417 -30.56 2.33 20.92
CA PHE A 417 -31.99 2.06 20.87
C PHE A 417 -32.39 0.89 21.79
N GLY A 418 -31.57 -0.17 21.84
CA GLY A 418 -31.80 -1.38 22.65
C GLY A 418 -31.64 -1.22 24.17
N ALA A 419 -30.76 -0.31 24.61
CA ALA A 419 -30.39 -0.16 26.02
C ALA A 419 -31.51 0.35 26.95
N ARG A 420 -32.72 0.67 26.43
CA ARG A 420 -33.86 1.23 27.18
C ARG A 420 -35.06 0.28 27.41
N GLY A 421 -34.87 -1.03 27.33
CA GLY A 421 -35.79 -1.97 28.00
C GLY A 421 -37.07 -2.34 27.22
N LEU A 422 -37.05 -2.30 25.89
CA LEU A 422 -38.02 -3.04 25.09
C LEU A 422 -37.28 -4.21 24.46
N GLY A 423 -37.51 -5.43 24.97
CA GLY A 423 -36.89 -6.68 24.53
C GLY A 423 -37.28 -7.10 23.10
N GLN A 424 -37.12 -6.19 22.14
CA GLN A 424 -37.36 -6.45 20.73
C GLN A 424 -36.15 -7.17 20.13
N LYS A 425 -36.41 -8.33 19.53
CA LYS A 425 -35.47 -9.05 18.66
C LYS A 425 -34.91 -8.05 17.62
N GLY A 426 -33.58 -7.85 17.60
CA GLY A 426 -32.91 -6.99 16.62
C GLY A 426 -32.18 -5.76 17.20
N ALA A 427 -32.26 -5.51 18.51
CA ALA A 427 -31.42 -4.50 19.14
C ALA A 427 -29.95 -4.97 19.22
N GLY A 428 -29.04 -4.20 18.62
CA GLY A 428 -27.60 -4.45 18.72
C GLY A 428 -27.07 -4.29 20.15
N ARG A 429 -25.87 -4.77 20.40
CA ARG A 429 -25.16 -4.70 21.69
C ARG A 429 -24.06 -3.65 21.72
N GLY A 430 -23.68 -3.07 20.58
CA GLY A 430 -22.61 -2.08 20.50
C GLY A 430 -21.24 -2.72 20.65
N LEU A 431 -20.19 -1.91 20.86
CA LEU A 431 -18.86 -2.43 21.11
C LEU A 431 -18.70 -2.85 22.60
N PRO A 432 -18.17 -4.06 22.91
CA PRO A 432 -17.86 -4.47 24.29
C PRO A 432 -16.91 -3.49 24.97
N ALA A 433 -16.99 -3.27 26.28
CA ALA A 433 -16.20 -2.27 27.01
C ALA A 433 -14.67 -2.45 26.86
N ARG A 434 -14.20 -3.68 26.63
CA ARG A 434 -12.79 -4.01 26.37
C ARG A 434 -12.30 -3.71 24.95
N VAL A 435 -13.22 -3.48 24.00
CA VAL A 435 -12.89 -3.26 22.58
C VAL A 435 -12.75 -1.76 22.33
N ILE A 436 -11.52 -1.31 22.07
CA ILE A 436 -11.19 0.10 21.89
C ILE A 436 -11.00 0.37 20.39
N PRO A 437 -11.84 1.20 19.76
CA PRO A 437 -11.67 1.53 18.35
C PRO A 437 -10.40 2.38 18.16
N PHE A 438 -9.61 2.01 17.15
CA PHE A 438 -8.39 2.69 16.75
C PHE A 438 -8.50 3.04 15.26
N GLU A 439 -8.61 4.32 14.98
CA GLU A 439 -8.83 4.80 13.62
C GLU A 439 -7.49 5.06 12.91
N CYS A 440 -7.38 4.58 11.68
CA CYS A 440 -6.26 4.79 10.77
C CYS A 440 -6.77 5.19 9.38
N PHE A 441 -5.88 5.70 8.52
CA PHE A 441 -6.28 6.07 7.15
C PHE A 441 -6.78 4.85 6.37
N HIS A 442 -6.05 3.74 6.45
CA HIS A 442 -6.42 2.47 5.81
C HIS A 442 -5.84 1.28 6.61
N THR A 443 -6.61 0.22 6.77
CA THR A 443 -6.25 -0.94 7.61
C THR A 443 -5.05 -1.73 7.08
N ALA A 444 -4.80 -1.69 5.77
CA ALA A 444 -3.59 -2.26 5.15
C ALA A 444 -2.28 -1.63 5.63
N SER A 445 -2.31 -0.48 6.32
CA SER A 445 -1.11 0.17 6.90
C SER A 445 -0.63 -0.47 8.20
N ILE A 446 -1.35 -1.45 8.74
CA ILE A 446 -1.04 -2.09 10.03
C ILE A 446 -0.13 -3.30 9.82
N GLY A 447 1.17 -3.08 9.95
CA GLY A 447 2.21 -4.12 9.88
C GLY A 447 2.46 -4.86 11.19
N ILE A 448 3.30 -5.91 11.10
CA ILE A 448 3.71 -6.75 12.23
C ILE A 448 4.37 -5.95 13.38
N ASP A 449 5.04 -4.84 13.06
CA ASP A 449 5.64 -3.91 14.01
C ASP A 449 4.58 -3.22 14.88
N LEU A 450 3.48 -2.74 14.30
CA LEU A 450 2.35 -2.18 15.06
C LEU A 450 1.55 -3.24 15.80
N LEU A 451 1.36 -4.42 15.20
CA LEU A 451 0.66 -5.55 15.84
C LEU A 451 1.37 -6.00 17.12
N LEU A 452 2.67 -6.28 17.04
CA LEU A 452 3.47 -6.68 18.21
C LEU A 452 3.66 -5.50 19.17
N GLY A 453 3.81 -4.28 18.66
CA GLY A 453 3.87 -3.07 19.47
C GLY A 453 2.62 -2.87 20.34
N ALA A 454 1.42 -3.10 19.79
CA ALA A 454 0.18 -3.05 20.55
C ALA A 454 0.16 -4.07 21.70
N VAL A 455 0.62 -5.30 21.46
CA VAL A 455 0.73 -6.32 22.51
C VAL A 455 1.76 -5.90 23.57
N CYS A 456 2.91 -5.38 23.15
CA CYS A 456 3.91 -4.84 24.07
C CYS A 456 3.33 -3.72 24.97
N TYR A 457 2.43 -2.89 24.44
CA TYR A 457 1.76 -1.82 25.18
C TYR A 457 0.56 -2.27 26.03
N GLY A 458 0.25 -3.57 26.05
CA GLY A 458 -0.75 -4.17 26.94
C GLY A 458 -2.07 -4.54 26.26
N ALA A 459 -2.15 -4.51 24.92
CA ALA A 459 -3.27 -5.13 24.23
C ALA A 459 -3.16 -6.66 24.36
N THR A 460 -4.28 -7.31 24.67
CA THR A 460 -4.39 -8.78 24.55
C THR A 460 -4.64 -9.18 23.12
N GLN A 461 -5.38 -8.36 22.36
CA GLN A 461 -5.84 -8.67 21.02
C GLN A 461 -5.85 -7.43 20.13
N VAL A 462 -5.62 -7.63 18.83
CA VAL A 462 -5.84 -6.65 17.78
C VAL A 462 -6.74 -7.27 16.72
N ARG A 463 -7.79 -6.56 16.32
CA ARG A 463 -8.73 -6.96 15.28
C ARG A 463 -8.77 -5.89 14.20
N LEU A 464 -8.59 -6.27 12.93
CA LEU A 464 -8.73 -5.37 11.80
C LEU A 464 -10.13 -5.53 11.21
N LEU A 465 -10.89 -4.45 11.15
CA LEU A 465 -12.19 -4.42 10.51
C LEU A 465 -12.04 -4.26 9.00
N VAL A 466 -12.61 -5.18 8.23
CA VAL A 466 -12.67 -5.14 6.76
C VAL A 466 -14.13 -5.01 6.34
N THR A 467 -14.41 -4.15 5.36
CA THR A 467 -15.78 -3.81 4.96
C THR A 467 -16.16 -4.30 3.56
N GLY A 468 -15.26 -5.02 2.89
CA GLY A 468 -15.45 -5.53 1.53
C GLY A 468 -15.08 -4.51 0.45
N ARG A 469 -14.60 -3.32 0.83
CA ARG A 469 -14.05 -2.31 -0.09
C ARG A 469 -12.56 -2.50 -0.34
N GLU A 470 -11.89 -3.21 0.55
CA GLU A 470 -10.46 -3.46 0.52
C GLU A 470 -10.13 -4.52 -0.53
N ALA A 471 -9.09 -4.29 -1.35
CA ALA A 471 -8.62 -5.28 -2.31
C ALA A 471 -8.23 -6.60 -1.61
N GLU A 472 -8.56 -7.73 -2.22
CA GLU A 472 -8.32 -9.07 -1.66
C GLU A 472 -6.84 -9.30 -1.29
N GLY A 473 -5.92 -8.77 -2.11
CA GLY A 473 -4.48 -8.82 -1.86
C GLY A 473 -4.06 -8.15 -0.54
N TYR A 474 -4.77 -7.10 -0.10
CA TYR A 474 -4.52 -6.48 1.21
C TYR A 474 -4.89 -7.40 2.35
N VAL A 475 -6.07 -8.01 2.28
CA VAL A 475 -6.55 -8.92 3.33
C VAL A 475 -5.66 -10.15 3.43
N ALA A 476 -5.25 -10.72 2.30
CA ALA A 476 -4.32 -11.85 2.26
C ALA A 476 -2.97 -11.50 2.89
N ALA A 477 -2.38 -10.36 2.51
CA ALA A 477 -1.12 -9.88 3.08
C ALA A 477 -1.21 -9.64 4.59
N LEU A 478 -2.30 -9.03 5.07
CA LEU A 478 -2.53 -8.80 6.50
C LEU A 478 -2.62 -10.12 7.27
N ARG A 479 -3.37 -11.10 6.75
CA ARG A 479 -3.48 -12.44 7.36
C ARG A 479 -2.11 -13.15 7.42
N GLU A 480 -1.30 -13.04 6.37
CA GLU A 480 0.07 -13.57 6.37
C GLU A 480 0.91 -12.93 7.49
N GLN A 481 0.92 -11.59 7.59
CA GLN A 481 1.65 -10.88 8.65
C GLN A 481 1.17 -11.25 10.05
N MET A 482 -0.15 -11.37 10.26
CA MET A 482 -0.72 -11.83 11.52
C MET A 482 -0.29 -13.25 11.87
N SER A 483 -0.22 -14.16 10.89
CA SER A 483 0.20 -15.54 11.12
C SER A 483 1.63 -15.66 11.65
N PHE A 484 2.54 -14.82 11.12
CA PHE A 484 3.91 -14.75 11.62
C PHE A 484 3.95 -14.15 13.03
N ALA A 485 3.19 -13.07 13.27
CA ALA A 485 3.11 -12.42 14.57
C ALA A 485 2.54 -13.37 15.65
N GLU A 486 1.51 -14.15 15.30
CA GLU A 486 0.88 -15.14 16.16
C GLU A 486 1.87 -16.24 16.54
N THR A 487 2.58 -16.80 15.55
CA THR A 487 3.62 -17.81 15.77
C THR A 487 4.73 -17.30 16.71
N ILE A 488 5.12 -16.03 16.55
CA ILE A 488 6.13 -15.40 17.41
C ILE A 488 5.61 -15.27 18.85
N LEU A 489 4.38 -14.80 19.06
CA LEU A 489 3.79 -14.69 20.39
C LEU A 489 3.64 -16.04 21.09
N HIS A 490 3.19 -17.06 20.35
CA HIS A 490 3.09 -18.43 20.88
C HIS A 490 4.47 -19.00 21.23
N GLY A 491 5.50 -18.69 20.45
CA GLY A 491 6.89 -19.07 20.76
C GLY A 491 7.43 -18.44 22.05
N PHE A 492 6.93 -17.26 22.43
CA PHE A 492 7.17 -16.65 23.73
C PHE A 492 6.23 -17.16 24.84
N GLY A 493 5.28 -18.05 24.54
CA GLY A 493 4.35 -18.63 25.50
C GLY A 493 3.12 -17.77 25.80
N TYR A 494 2.79 -16.79 24.95
CA TYR A 494 1.51 -16.10 25.04
C TYR A 494 0.43 -16.93 24.32
N GLU A 495 -0.55 -17.41 25.08
CA GLU A 495 -1.62 -18.28 24.58
C GLU A 495 -2.87 -17.49 24.12
N GLY A 496 -3.65 -18.12 23.23
CA GLY A 496 -4.89 -17.56 22.69
C GLY A 496 -4.69 -16.93 21.31
N ALA A 497 -5.78 -16.41 20.74
CA ALA A 497 -5.78 -15.78 19.41
C ALA A 497 -5.60 -14.26 19.52
N HIS A 498 -4.37 -13.77 19.31
CA HIS A 498 -4.03 -12.36 19.47
C HIS A 498 -4.48 -11.52 18.30
N PHE A 499 -4.33 -12.02 17.07
CA PHE A 499 -4.61 -11.25 15.86
C PHE A 499 -5.78 -11.84 15.05
N GLY A 500 -6.49 -10.99 14.31
CA GLY A 500 -7.57 -11.44 13.44
C GLY A 500 -8.15 -10.33 12.57
N VAL A 501 -8.76 -10.73 11.46
CA VAL A 501 -9.57 -9.87 10.60
C VAL A 501 -11.04 -10.18 10.88
N ILE A 502 -11.85 -9.14 11.04
CA ILE A 502 -13.29 -9.22 11.25
C ILE A 502 -13.98 -8.67 10.00
N ASP A 503 -14.88 -9.47 9.44
CA ASP A 503 -15.79 -8.98 8.39
C ASP A 503 -16.84 -8.05 9.00
N GLY A 504 -17.07 -6.90 8.35
CA GLY A 504 -18.04 -5.91 8.76
C GLY A 504 -19.46 -6.45 8.92
N GLU A 505 -19.85 -7.50 8.19
CA GLU A 505 -21.15 -8.16 8.34
C GLU A 505 -21.30 -8.79 9.74
N TYR A 506 -20.22 -9.39 10.27
CA TYR A 506 -20.21 -10.14 11.53
C TYR A 506 -19.58 -9.38 12.70
N LEU A 507 -19.31 -8.08 12.53
CA LEU A 507 -18.57 -7.24 13.48
C LEU A 507 -19.01 -7.41 14.93
N GLU A 508 -20.31 -7.24 15.19
CA GLU A 508 -20.83 -7.31 16.56
C GLU A 508 -20.73 -8.74 17.12
N GLN A 509 -21.16 -9.74 16.36
CA GLN A 509 -21.17 -11.14 16.78
C GLN A 509 -19.76 -11.64 17.14
N GLU A 510 -18.77 -11.38 16.28
CA GLU A 510 -17.40 -11.83 16.52
C GLU A 510 -16.77 -11.17 17.74
N LEU A 511 -16.95 -9.85 17.92
CA LEU A 511 -16.39 -9.13 19.06
C LEU A 511 -16.96 -9.60 20.40
N TRP A 512 -18.25 -9.91 20.45
CA TRP A 512 -18.91 -10.40 21.67
C TRP A 512 -18.59 -11.86 21.99
N ASN A 513 -18.24 -12.67 20.99
CA ASN A 513 -17.81 -14.05 21.16
C ASN A 513 -16.30 -14.17 21.43
N LEU A 514 -15.57 -13.06 21.38
CA LEU A 514 -14.12 -13.07 21.46
C LEU A 514 -13.62 -13.25 22.90
N SER A 515 -13.04 -14.42 23.15
CA SER A 515 -12.32 -14.68 24.41
C SER A 515 -10.98 -13.94 24.44
N PRO A 516 -10.63 -13.27 25.56
CA PRO A 516 -9.32 -12.64 25.71
C PRO A 516 -8.16 -13.62 25.55
N ALA A 517 -7.14 -13.23 24.79
CA ALA A 517 -5.85 -13.91 24.77
C ALA A 517 -4.99 -13.47 25.97
N ALA A 518 -3.89 -14.19 26.23
CA ALA A 518 -2.90 -13.79 27.21
C ALA A 518 -2.35 -12.39 26.89
N GLY A 519 -1.95 -11.65 27.91
CA GLY A 519 -1.38 -10.31 27.74
C GLY A 519 -0.09 -10.18 28.53
N VAL A 520 0.72 -9.18 28.18
CA VAL A 520 1.87 -8.81 28.98
C VAL A 520 1.41 -8.24 30.32
N VAL A 521 2.06 -8.65 31.42
CA VAL A 521 1.70 -8.19 32.77
C VAL A 521 2.13 -6.75 33.00
N GLN A 522 3.36 -6.43 32.60
CA GLN A 522 3.95 -5.09 32.72
C GLN A 522 4.25 -4.55 31.33
N PRO A 523 3.39 -3.68 30.78
CA PRO A 523 3.55 -3.19 29.41
C PRO A 523 4.76 -2.27 29.21
N ALA A 524 5.21 -2.22 27.96
CA ALA A 524 6.44 -1.57 27.54
C ALA A 524 6.41 -0.04 27.64
N THR A 525 7.60 0.53 27.88
CA THR A 525 7.83 1.98 27.95
C THR A 525 8.63 2.53 26.77
N PHE A 526 9.13 1.70 25.86
CA PHE A 526 9.81 2.17 24.64
C PHE A 526 8.83 2.82 23.67
N ASN A 527 9.34 3.55 22.69
CA ASN A 527 8.56 4.08 21.56
C ASN A 527 8.98 3.35 20.28
N LEU A 528 8.03 3.13 19.38
CA LEU A 528 8.35 2.56 18.07
C LEU A 528 9.19 3.55 17.25
N SER A 529 10.06 3.01 16.40
CA SER A 529 10.93 3.73 15.48
C SER A 529 10.32 3.79 14.07
N SER A 530 10.73 4.78 13.28
CA SER A 530 10.43 4.83 11.85
C SER A 530 11.09 3.69 11.06
N GLU A 531 12.12 3.07 11.64
CA GLU A 531 12.76 1.87 11.09
C GLU A 531 12.05 0.62 11.60
N LYS A 532 11.39 -0.09 10.69
CA LYS A 532 10.61 -1.30 11.00
C LYS A 532 11.43 -2.34 11.80
N ARG A 533 12.65 -2.65 11.35
CA ARG A 533 13.51 -3.66 12.00
C ARG A 533 13.87 -3.27 13.43
N THR A 534 14.14 -1.99 13.67
CA THR A 534 14.42 -1.45 15.00
C THR A 534 13.20 -1.56 15.93
N SER A 535 11.99 -1.27 15.43
CA SER A 535 10.74 -1.46 16.18
C SER A 535 10.50 -2.93 16.55
N LEU A 536 10.78 -3.84 15.62
CA LEU A 536 10.65 -5.28 15.85
C LEU A 536 11.69 -5.80 16.86
N ASP A 537 12.94 -5.33 16.78
CA ASP A 537 13.98 -5.66 17.76
C ASP A 537 13.53 -5.28 19.18
N PHE A 538 12.99 -4.07 19.37
CA PHE A 538 12.46 -3.65 20.68
C PHE A 538 11.30 -4.52 21.14
N ALA A 539 10.39 -4.90 20.24
CA ALA A 539 9.27 -5.78 20.57
C ALA A 539 9.76 -7.19 20.98
N PHE A 540 10.66 -7.80 20.20
CA PHE A 540 11.21 -9.13 20.50
C PHE A 540 12.00 -9.15 21.81
N ASP A 541 12.90 -8.18 22.00
CA ASP A 541 13.71 -8.05 23.22
C ASP A 541 12.80 -7.86 24.46
N PHE A 542 11.73 -7.06 24.33
CA PHE A 542 10.77 -6.87 25.42
C PHE A 542 9.93 -8.12 25.69
N LEU A 543 9.31 -8.72 24.66
CA LEU A 543 8.44 -9.89 24.81
C LEU A 543 9.19 -11.08 25.40
N SER A 544 10.45 -11.28 24.97
CA SER A 544 11.34 -12.30 25.53
C SER A 544 11.53 -12.13 27.04
N ARG A 545 11.87 -10.91 27.49
CA ARG A 545 12.08 -10.60 28.92
C ARG A 545 10.80 -10.62 29.76
N ALA A 546 9.67 -10.23 29.16
CA ALA A 546 8.38 -10.19 29.81
C ALA A 546 7.74 -11.59 29.92
N SER A 547 8.18 -12.54 29.09
CA SER A 547 7.75 -13.92 29.12
C SER A 547 8.54 -14.76 30.13
N ASN A 548 7.95 -15.85 30.62
CA ASN A 548 8.67 -16.90 31.37
C ASN A 548 9.31 -17.95 30.45
N SER A 549 9.20 -17.78 29.12
CA SER A 549 9.70 -18.74 28.14
C SER A 549 11.23 -18.70 28.06
N LYS A 550 11.84 -19.88 27.96
CA LYS A 550 13.29 -20.05 27.73
C LYS A 550 13.62 -20.32 26.26
N THR A 551 12.66 -20.11 25.36
CA THR A 551 12.86 -20.28 23.93
C THR A 551 14.00 -19.39 23.43
N GLN A 552 14.97 -19.98 22.74
CA GLN A 552 16.07 -19.26 22.09
C GLN A 552 15.81 -19.06 20.59
N GLU A 553 14.93 -19.86 20.01
CA GLU A 553 14.63 -19.88 18.58
C GLU A 553 13.16 -20.21 18.36
N ILE A 554 12.50 -19.50 17.45
CA ILE A 554 11.13 -19.76 17.04
C ILE A 554 11.14 -20.16 15.56
N SER A 555 10.68 -21.37 15.23
CA SER A 555 10.51 -21.78 13.83
C SER A 555 9.38 -21.00 13.17
N LEU A 556 9.58 -20.57 11.92
CA LEU A 556 8.58 -19.81 11.17
C LEU A 556 8.21 -20.54 9.87
N ALA A 557 7.06 -20.20 9.31
CA ALA A 557 6.65 -20.71 8.01
C ALA A 557 7.45 -20.06 6.87
N ALA A 558 7.45 -20.71 5.70
CA ALA A 558 8.02 -20.14 4.48
C ALA A 558 7.40 -18.77 4.16
N GLY A 559 8.21 -17.85 3.65
CA GLY A 559 7.80 -16.47 3.38
C GLY A 559 7.96 -15.50 4.55
N ALA A 560 8.25 -16.01 5.76
CA ALA A 560 8.57 -15.18 6.91
C ALA A 560 9.84 -14.35 6.66
N PRO A 561 9.87 -13.08 7.11
CA PRO A 561 10.97 -12.18 6.80
C PRO A 561 12.15 -12.31 7.78
N PHE A 562 12.23 -13.40 8.53
CA PHE A 562 13.29 -13.69 9.50
C PHE A 562 13.78 -15.11 9.25
N GLY A 563 15.10 -15.33 9.37
CA GLY A 563 15.63 -16.67 9.30
C GLY A 563 17.12 -16.75 9.06
N ALA A 564 17.61 -17.98 9.18
CA ALA A 564 18.98 -18.36 8.91
C ALA A 564 19.20 -18.79 7.47
N LEU A 565 20.45 -19.16 7.19
CA LEU A 565 20.89 -19.77 5.94
C LEU A 565 21.66 -21.05 6.28
N THR A 566 21.38 -22.12 5.54
CA THR A 566 22.25 -23.31 5.54
C THR A 566 23.10 -23.30 4.28
N VAL A 567 24.41 -23.50 4.45
CA VAL A 567 25.39 -23.52 3.36
C VAL A 567 25.96 -24.92 3.24
N ASN A 568 25.84 -25.52 2.06
CA ASN A 568 26.50 -26.79 1.76
C ASN A 568 28.01 -26.54 1.70
N LYS A 569 28.73 -27.04 2.72
CA LYS A 569 30.17 -26.87 2.86
C LYS A 569 30.98 -27.70 1.86
N GLU A 570 30.37 -28.58 1.06
CA GLU A 570 31.04 -29.37 0.03
C GLU A 570 31.01 -28.68 -1.33
N THR A 571 29.88 -28.05 -1.68
CA THR A 571 29.71 -27.36 -2.97
C THR A 571 30.07 -25.88 -2.91
N CYS A 572 30.05 -25.26 -1.74
CA CYS A 572 30.41 -23.84 -1.60
C CYS A 572 31.89 -23.61 -1.93
N THR A 573 32.12 -22.77 -2.93
CA THR A 573 33.47 -22.35 -3.38
C THR A 573 33.97 -21.08 -2.68
N LEU A 574 33.16 -20.43 -1.84
CA LEU A 574 33.51 -19.15 -1.21
C LEU A 574 33.88 -18.05 -2.23
N CYS A 575 33.19 -18.02 -3.37
CA CYS A 575 33.37 -17.02 -4.43
C CYS A 575 32.88 -15.60 -4.07
N LYS A 576 32.26 -15.43 -2.89
CA LYS A 576 31.75 -14.16 -2.33
C LYS A 576 30.60 -13.50 -3.11
N ALA A 577 30.05 -14.14 -4.14
CA ALA A 577 28.92 -13.61 -4.92
C ALA A 577 27.68 -13.31 -4.04
N CYS A 578 27.39 -14.19 -3.08
CA CYS A 578 26.28 -14.02 -2.14
C CYS A 578 26.45 -12.82 -1.18
N ILE A 579 27.69 -12.43 -0.87
CA ILE A 579 28.00 -11.26 -0.04
C ILE A 579 27.66 -9.99 -0.82
N GLY A 580 28.14 -9.88 -2.06
CA GLY A 580 27.82 -8.74 -2.94
C GLY A 580 26.34 -8.63 -3.34
N ALA A 581 25.62 -9.76 -3.31
CA ALA A 581 24.20 -9.84 -3.61
C ALA A 581 23.29 -9.42 -2.43
N CYS A 582 23.80 -9.34 -1.20
CA CYS A 582 22.99 -9.11 0.00
C CYS A 582 22.81 -7.60 0.28
N PRO A 583 21.60 -7.02 0.07
CA PRO A 583 21.38 -5.59 0.29
C PRO A 583 21.36 -5.20 1.77
N GLU A 584 21.00 -6.15 2.64
CA GLU A 584 20.90 -5.93 4.09
C GLU A 584 22.23 -6.04 4.84
N GLY A 585 23.31 -6.47 4.15
CA GLY A 585 24.57 -6.78 4.83
C GLY A 585 24.44 -7.91 5.87
N ALA A 586 23.57 -8.89 5.61
CA ALA A 586 23.43 -10.09 6.45
C ALA A 586 24.57 -11.08 6.21
N LEU A 587 25.14 -11.11 5.00
CA LEU A 587 26.32 -11.91 4.66
C LEU A 587 27.55 -11.01 4.62
N LEU A 588 28.64 -11.48 5.24
CA LEU A 588 29.85 -10.71 5.45
C LEU A 588 31.08 -11.53 5.06
N ASP A 589 32.12 -10.83 4.62
CA ASP A 589 33.44 -11.38 4.40
C ASP A 589 34.29 -11.31 5.68
N SER A 590 35.42 -12.01 5.71
CA SER A 590 36.44 -11.87 6.75
C SER A 590 37.75 -11.38 6.11
N PRO A 591 38.36 -10.29 6.61
CA PRO A 591 39.65 -9.81 6.10
C PRO A 591 40.82 -10.76 6.40
N GLU A 592 40.73 -11.52 7.49
CA GLU A 592 41.83 -12.32 8.03
C GLU A 592 41.88 -13.74 7.44
N ALA A 593 40.73 -14.29 7.06
CA ALA A 593 40.60 -15.64 6.54
C ALA A 593 39.46 -15.73 5.51
N PRO A 594 39.51 -16.65 4.54
CA PRO A 594 38.43 -16.86 3.57
C PRO A 594 37.21 -17.53 4.24
N GLN A 595 36.40 -16.72 4.91
CA GLN A 595 35.21 -17.12 5.64
C GLN A 595 33.96 -16.44 5.09
N LEU A 596 32.85 -17.17 5.13
CA LEU A 596 31.51 -16.63 4.90
C LEU A 596 30.83 -16.46 6.26
N ARG A 597 30.64 -15.21 6.68
CA ARG A 597 30.02 -14.87 7.96
C ARG A 597 28.58 -14.40 7.76
N PHE A 598 27.75 -14.54 8.78
CA PHE A 598 26.33 -14.24 8.72
C PHE A 598 25.81 -13.61 10.02
N ILE A 599 25.00 -12.56 9.89
CA ILE A 599 24.26 -11.92 10.99
C ILE A 599 22.76 -12.12 10.73
N GLU A 600 22.12 -12.95 11.56
CA GLU A 600 20.73 -13.37 11.34
C GLU A 600 19.73 -12.21 11.42
N ARG A 601 19.93 -11.27 12.36
CA ARG A 601 19.09 -10.08 12.51
C ARG A 601 18.87 -9.31 11.21
N ASN A 602 19.91 -9.19 10.40
CA ASN A 602 19.87 -8.41 9.16
C ASN A 602 19.18 -9.19 8.03
N CYS A 603 19.03 -10.51 8.15
CA CYS A 603 18.46 -11.32 7.09
C CYS A 603 16.95 -11.06 6.95
N VAL A 604 16.53 -10.74 5.72
CA VAL A 604 15.12 -10.54 5.34
C VAL A 604 14.53 -11.71 4.56
N GLN A 605 15.28 -12.82 4.43
CA GLN A 605 14.88 -14.03 3.70
C GLN A 605 14.46 -13.76 2.22
N CYS A 606 15.09 -12.80 1.55
CA CYS A 606 14.74 -12.42 0.17
C CYS A 606 15.25 -13.38 -0.92
N GLY A 607 16.10 -14.36 -0.59
CA GLY A 607 16.57 -15.37 -1.54
C GLY A 607 17.64 -14.93 -2.54
N LEU A 608 18.02 -13.65 -2.61
CA LEU A 608 19.05 -13.15 -3.54
C LEU A 608 20.40 -13.90 -3.41
N CYS A 609 20.78 -14.28 -2.20
CA CYS A 609 22.00 -15.05 -1.95
C CYS A 609 21.95 -16.45 -2.56
N ALA A 610 20.78 -17.10 -2.51
CA ALA A 610 20.56 -18.42 -3.10
C ALA A 610 20.52 -18.33 -4.63
N SER A 611 19.76 -17.38 -5.19
CA SER A 611 19.61 -17.22 -6.65
C SER A 611 20.88 -16.77 -7.36
N THR A 612 21.82 -16.16 -6.63
CA THR A 612 23.11 -15.70 -7.16
C THR A 612 24.22 -16.73 -6.94
N CYS A 613 24.00 -17.77 -6.15
CA CYS A 613 25.01 -18.78 -5.88
C CYS A 613 25.22 -19.67 -7.13
N PRO A 614 26.41 -19.66 -7.76
CA PRO A 614 26.65 -20.43 -8.97
C PRO A 614 26.76 -21.94 -8.74
N GLU A 615 26.88 -22.37 -7.48
CA GLU A 615 27.02 -23.78 -7.07
C GLU A 615 25.80 -24.28 -6.28
N ASP A 616 24.70 -23.50 -6.28
CA ASP A 616 23.44 -23.81 -5.57
C ASP A 616 23.61 -24.21 -4.09
N ALA A 617 24.61 -23.65 -3.41
CA ALA A 617 25.04 -24.10 -2.09
C ALA A 617 24.21 -23.53 -0.93
N ILE A 618 23.32 -22.56 -1.16
CA ILE A 618 22.60 -21.83 -0.10
C ILE A 618 21.12 -22.23 -0.06
N ARG A 619 20.58 -22.47 1.14
CA ARG A 619 19.14 -22.63 1.38
C ARG A 619 18.67 -21.71 2.50
N LEU A 620 17.45 -21.20 2.35
CA LEU A 620 16.76 -20.36 3.34
C LEU A 620 16.16 -21.23 4.45
N VAL A 621 16.29 -20.81 5.71
CA VAL A 621 15.67 -21.47 6.86
C VAL A 621 14.86 -20.43 7.65
N PRO A 622 13.54 -20.34 7.41
CA PRO A 622 12.68 -19.39 8.11
C PRO A 622 12.61 -19.68 9.61
N ARG A 623 13.07 -18.74 10.42
CA ARG A 623 13.09 -18.82 11.88
C ARG A 623 13.36 -17.44 12.49
N LEU A 624 13.20 -17.32 13.80
CA LEU A 624 13.59 -16.14 14.56
C LEU A 624 14.53 -16.57 15.69
N LEU A 625 15.83 -16.33 15.52
CA LEU A 625 16.80 -16.39 16.60
C LEU A 625 16.61 -15.20 17.55
N LEU A 626 16.55 -15.48 18.85
CA LEU A 626 16.28 -14.50 19.89
C LEU A 626 17.56 -14.08 20.61
N GLY A 627 17.54 -12.89 21.21
CA GLY A 627 18.62 -12.40 22.07
C GLY A 627 19.83 -11.83 21.33
N ALA A 628 20.95 -11.71 22.05
CA ALA A 628 22.17 -11.08 21.54
C ALA A 628 22.80 -11.87 20.37
N GLN A 629 22.62 -13.19 20.37
CA GLN A 629 23.17 -14.11 19.35
C GLN A 629 22.68 -13.77 17.94
N ALA A 630 21.46 -13.24 17.80
CA ALA A 630 20.93 -12.80 16.50
C ALA A 630 21.73 -11.64 15.87
N LYS A 631 22.44 -10.86 16.71
CA LYS A 631 23.26 -9.70 16.32
C LYS A 631 24.73 -10.08 16.10
N GLU A 632 25.12 -11.29 16.49
CA GLU A 632 26.49 -11.78 16.36
C GLU A 632 26.73 -12.40 14.99
N ALA A 633 27.94 -12.18 14.46
CA ALA A 633 28.34 -12.74 13.18
C ALA A 633 28.88 -14.16 13.37
N VAL A 634 28.15 -15.15 12.84
CA VAL A 634 28.53 -16.58 12.86
C VAL A 634 29.19 -17.00 11.56
N THR A 635 30.12 -17.95 11.62
CA THR A 635 30.78 -18.50 10.42
C THR A 635 29.94 -19.63 9.80
N LEU A 636 29.43 -19.42 8.59
CA LEU A 636 28.68 -20.42 7.83
C LEU A 636 29.59 -21.40 7.10
N ASN A 637 30.69 -20.91 6.54
CA ASN A 637 31.70 -21.73 5.87
C ASN A 637 33.08 -21.08 5.93
N GLU A 638 34.11 -21.91 5.85
CA GLU A 638 35.52 -21.53 5.82
C GLU A 638 36.26 -22.45 4.86
N ALA A 639 37.25 -21.93 4.12
CA ALA A 639 38.07 -22.73 3.21
C ALA A 639 39.56 -22.46 3.39
N GLU A 640 40.38 -23.31 2.81
CA GLU A 640 41.81 -23.04 2.71
C GLU A 640 42.07 -21.95 1.66
N PRO A 641 42.91 -20.94 1.97
CA PRO A 641 43.33 -19.95 1.00
C PRO A 641 44.21 -20.62 -0.07
N PHE A 642 44.01 -20.21 -1.32
CA PHE A 642 44.92 -20.54 -2.41
C PHE A 642 45.98 -19.43 -2.53
N ASN A 643 47.23 -19.83 -2.39
CA ASN A 643 48.38 -18.94 -2.48
C ASN A 643 48.86 -18.84 -3.93
N CYS A 644 49.14 -17.63 -4.38
CA CYS A 644 49.66 -17.36 -5.72
C CYS A 644 50.89 -18.22 -6.02
N VAL A 645 50.88 -18.98 -7.12
CA VAL A 645 52.00 -19.86 -7.51
C VAL A 645 53.28 -19.10 -7.86
N ARG A 646 53.22 -17.76 -7.98
CA ARG A 646 54.36 -16.88 -8.27
C ARG A 646 54.91 -16.15 -7.05
N CYS A 647 54.05 -15.52 -6.24
CA CYS A 647 54.48 -14.68 -5.11
C CYS A 647 54.04 -15.18 -3.73
N GLY A 648 53.27 -16.26 -3.64
CA GLY A 648 52.77 -16.81 -2.39
C GLY A 648 51.62 -16.03 -1.72
N LYS A 649 51.24 -14.85 -2.23
CA LYS A 649 50.13 -14.04 -1.69
C LYS A 649 48.78 -14.80 -1.79
N PRO A 650 47.99 -14.91 -0.71
CA PRO A 650 46.65 -15.48 -0.76
C PRO A 650 45.73 -14.59 -1.60
N PHE A 651 44.99 -15.16 -2.55
CA PHE A 651 44.11 -14.36 -3.43
C PHE A 651 42.76 -15.01 -3.79
N GLY A 652 42.53 -16.25 -3.36
CA GLY A 652 41.29 -16.98 -3.59
C GLY A 652 41.18 -18.16 -2.63
N THR A 653 40.16 -18.99 -2.79
CA THR A 653 40.06 -20.26 -2.09
C THR A 653 40.53 -21.40 -2.98
N LYS A 654 41.07 -22.45 -2.38
CA LYS A 654 41.55 -23.62 -3.13
C LYS A 654 40.47 -24.20 -4.06
N ARG A 655 39.25 -24.38 -3.55
CA ARG A 655 38.12 -24.88 -4.33
C ARG A 655 37.66 -23.94 -5.44
N MET A 656 37.69 -22.63 -5.23
CA MET A 656 37.34 -21.68 -6.29
C MET A 656 38.32 -21.80 -7.46
N VAL A 657 39.62 -21.85 -7.16
CA VAL A 657 40.67 -21.98 -8.18
C VAL A 657 40.56 -23.34 -8.88
N GLU A 658 40.39 -24.43 -8.14
CA GLU A 658 40.20 -25.79 -8.71
C GLU A 658 38.95 -25.86 -9.61
N SER A 659 37.81 -25.32 -9.17
CA SER A 659 36.56 -25.29 -9.95
C SER A 659 36.71 -24.45 -11.23
N MET A 660 37.31 -23.26 -11.13
CA MET A 660 37.58 -22.42 -12.31
C MET A 660 38.54 -23.10 -13.28
N THR A 661 39.64 -23.67 -12.80
CA THR A 661 40.63 -24.36 -13.63
C THR A 661 40.02 -25.59 -14.31
N GLY A 662 39.17 -26.36 -13.60
CA GLY A 662 38.44 -27.48 -14.18
C GLY A 662 37.44 -27.06 -15.27
N LYS A 663 36.64 -26.02 -15.03
CA LYS A 663 35.64 -25.52 -15.99
C LYS A 663 36.28 -24.87 -17.23
N LEU A 664 37.36 -24.11 -17.04
CA LEU A 664 38.02 -23.35 -18.12
C LEU A 664 39.09 -24.16 -18.87
N GLY A 665 39.63 -25.22 -18.28
CA GLY A 665 40.72 -25.99 -18.87
C GLY A 665 40.39 -26.68 -20.20
N ALA A 666 39.09 -26.91 -20.48
CA ALA A 666 38.62 -27.45 -21.75
C ALA A 666 38.39 -26.39 -22.85
N HIS A 667 38.48 -25.10 -22.52
CA HIS A 667 38.21 -24.02 -23.46
C HIS A 667 39.47 -23.71 -24.30
N SER A 668 39.31 -23.52 -25.61
CA SER A 668 40.41 -23.33 -26.58
C SER A 668 41.39 -22.22 -26.20
N MET A 669 40.90 -21.13 -25.61
CA MET A 669 41.70 -20.00 -25.10
C MET A 669 42.64 -20.34 -23.93
N PHE A 670 42.40 -21.45 -23.20
CA PHE A 670 43.20 -21.87 -22.05
C PHE A 670 43.98 -23.17 -22.30
N ALA A 671 43.94 -23.70 -23.54
CA ALA A 671 44.58 -24.96 -23.91
C ALA A 671 46.12 -24.87 -23.95
N SER A 672 46.68 -23.68 -24.17
CA SER A 672 48.11 -23.42 -23.97
C SER A 672 48.38 -23.27 -22.46
N GLY A 673 49.13 -24.21 -21.87
CA GLY A 673 49.29 -24.35 -20.41
C GLY A 673 49.75 -23.09 -19.65
N GLY A 674 50.31 -22.08 -20.32
CA GLY A 674 50.62 -20.77 -19.74
C GLY A 674 49.38 -20.00 -19.27
N ALA A 675 48.31 -19.98 -20.07
CA ALA A 675 47.06 -19.30 -19.72
C ALA A 675 46.37 -19.93 -18.50
N LEU A 676 46.47 -21.25 -18.37
CA LEU A 676 45.89 -22.01 -17.26
C LEU A 676 46.64 -21.75 -15.93
N LYS A 677 47.97 -21.58 -15.99
CA LYS A 677 48.80 -21.21 -14.83
C LYS A 677 48.53 -19.78 -14.34
N ARG A 678 48.16 -18.85 -15.24
CA ARG A 678 47.75 -17.48 -14.86
C ARG A 678 46.49 -17.45 -14.01
N LEU A 679 45.58 -18.42 -14.16
CA LEU A 679 44.40 -18.55 -13.30
C LEU A 679 44.77 -18.82 -11.83
N GLN A 680 45.96 -19.38 -11.59
CA GLN A 680 46.53 -19.67 -10.26
C GLN A 680 47.44 -18.54 -9.73
N MET A 681 47.52 -17.40 -10.43
CA MET A 681 48.28 -16.21 -10.00
C MET A 681 47.34 -15.11 -9.48
N CYS A 682 47.80 -14.33 -8.50
CA CYS A 682 47.10 -13.12 -8.04
C CYS A 682 47.05 -12.05 -9.15
N GLY A 683 46.17 -11.05 -9.00
CA GLY A 683 46.00 -9.98 -9.99
C GLY A 683 47.30 -9.31 -10.41
N ASP A 684 48.14 -8.95 -9.44
CA ASP A 684 49.45 -8.31 -9.69
C ASP A 684 50.37 -9.23 -10.51
N CYS A 685 50.52 -10.48 -10.08
CA CYS A 685 51.37 -11.47 -10.76
C CYS A 685 50.88 -11.84 -12.15
N ARG A 686 49.56 -11.83 -12.37
CA ARG A 686 48.92 -12.11 -13.66
C ARG A 686 49.21 -10.99 -14.66
N VAL A 687 49.10 -9.73 -14.24
CA VAL A 687 49.44 -8.57 -15.08
C VAL A 687 50.91 -8.60 -15.47
N ILE A 688 51.80 -8.86 -14.49
CA ILE A 688 53.24 -8.95 -14.77
C ILE A 688 53.52 -10.10 -15.77
N ASP A 689 52.92 -11.28 -15.57
CA ASP A 689 53.12 -12.43 -16.45
C ASP A 689 52.67 -12.13 -17.90
N MET A 690 51.48 -11.55 -18.07
CA MET A 690 50.96 -11.12 -19.38
C MET A 690 51.84 -10.08 -20.06
N ALA A 691 52.38 -9.11 -19.30
CA ALA A 691 53.27 -8.09 -19.85
C ALA A 691 54.66 -8.64 -20.22
N SER A 692 55.08 -9.74 -19.60
CA SER A 692 56.39 -10.38 -19.85
C SER A 692 56.35 -11.53 -20.85
N ALA A 693 55.17 -11.95 -21.31
CA ALA A 693 55.02 -13.04 -22.25
C ALA A 693 55.38 -12.58 -23.68
N THR A 694 56.47 -13.09 -24.24
CA THR A 694 56.93 -12.80 -25.62
C THR A 694 56.30 -13.69 -26.69
N ASP A 695 55.59 -14.77 -26.29
CA ASP A 695 55.10 -15.83 -27.18
C ASP A 695 53.57 -15.79 -27.41
N GLU A 696 52.88 -14.70 -27.07
CA GLU A 696 51.44 -14.53 -27.30
C GLU A 696 51.17 -13.32 -28.21
N PRO A 697 50.26 -13.45 -29.20
CA PRO A 697 49.97 -12.37 -30.14
C PRO A 697 49.41 -11.15 -29.39
N SER A 698 50.14 -10.04 -29.50
CA SER A 698 49.75 -8.73 -29.02
C SER A 698 48.64 -8.16 -29.90
N ILE A 699 47.87 -7.19 -29.39
CA ILE A 699 46.96 -6.39 -30.23
C ILE A 699 47.73 -5.63 -31.35
N LEU A 700 49.05 -5.48 -31.18
CA LEU A 700 49.96 -4.92 -32.19
C LEU A 700 50.31 -5.92 -33.31
N ASP A 701 50.09 -7.21 -33.11
CA ASP A 701 50.31 -8.26 -34.11
C ASP A 701 49.08 -8.50 -35.00
N TYR A 702 47.94 -7.91 -34.63
CA TYR A 702 46.71 -7.97 -35.40
C TYR A 702 46.72 -6.93 -36.53
N SER A 703 47.31 -7.29 -37.67
CA SER A 703 47.11 -6.55 -38.92
C SER A 703 45.68 -6.79 -39.41
N GLY A 704 44.79 -5.80 -39.17
CA GLY A 704 43.41 -5.84 -39.66
C GLY A 704 43.33 -6.09 -41.17
N PRO A 705 42.21 -6.62 -41.69
CA PRO A 705 42.07 -6.95 -43.09
C PRO A 705 42.38 -5.72 -43.95
N ASN A 706 43.36 -5.90 -44.83
CA ASN A 706 43.83 -4.93 -45.80
C ASN A 706 42.62 -4.42 -46.61
N ARG A 707 42.18 -3.18 -46.37
CA ARG A 707 41.19 -2.51 -47.21
C ARG A 707 41.84 -2.22 -48.55
N SER A 708 41.81 -3.20 -49.46
CA SER A 708 42.02 -2.96 -50.88
C SER A 708 40.76 -2.30 -51.44
N ASN A 709 40.83 -1.00 -51.69
CA ASN A 709 39.93 -0.31 -52.63
C ASN A 709 40.12 -0.92 -54.03
N PRO A 710 39.04 -1.02 -54.83
CA PRO A 710 38.53 0.15 -55.56
C PRO A 710 37.14 0.61 -55.14
#